data_AF-A0A5E4PME7-F1
#
_entry.id   AF-A0A5E4PME7-F1
#
_cell.length_a   1.000
_cell.length_b   1.000
_cell.length_c   1.000
_cell.angle_alpha   90.00
_cell.angle_beta   90.00
_cell.angle_gamma   90.00
#
_symmetry.space_group_name_H-M   'P 1'
#
loop_
_entity.id
_entity.type
_entity.pdbx_description
1 polymer ?
#
loop_
_entity_poly.entity_id
_entity_poly.type
_entity_poly.pdbx_seq_one_letter_code
_entity_poly.pdbx_strand_id
1 'polypeptide(L)'
;MDSGPAQDITELLKQWEEQHQSLNYDPIPTLTRIAEIIEAETENFMKKDPDPFDERHPSRTDPECALGHALKVMFKKDNFMTKLVNDYVRDTYYSRQNITGRDVFKLNVAACRLTLDLMPGLEISVVFQDNEALIHRLVGWATVSREPLQCYATGLLAAAMEVQEIATNFRELNAMLVPLLLNRLHELRNKSIEEKPAQNALSPQNQPRHFARFDKRHSDVRANKTATNNEPEKDDTGGGGDGGGMEIDNTPHTPLKDPAHRTHGQTLWSPRSSLQPALNETSSNSSWADMEAYVIGNIQIHPPTDATKQMLILRYLTPMGEYQEFLSHVFEKDALGLILGYLTVRESRDSRLAFEALKYLAALLCHKKFSIDFINMGGLQKFLEVPRPSVAATGVSICLYYLAYCEDAMERVCVLPRRSLADLVSYALWLLECSHDSGRCHATMFFGLSFQFRVILEEFDNQDGLRKLYNVISTLPILGSDEEESRVSDDETCAARQIVRHVCVALRRYFEAHLRIRAAQVLRQQGDTVPEQPPYKASKSSPEEIQDQISLVQNAAWSRWPPVDELLALGGVTLLLQVVGYAYDWNFNGRAETVKSALDVVSVCCVSPKVQLLLTEKIDMRDSDVTTGVQTLLDLLISGAADGDIVIEPEVQKAALNAIVNCVCAPIYRVSRK
;
A
#
# COMPACT_ATOMS: atom_id res chain seq x y z
N MET A 1 11.26 7.81 -28.60
CA MET A 1 10.53 8.64 -29.59
C MET A 1 9.40 9.30 -28.84
N ASP A 2 9.18 10.61 -28.97
CA ASP A 2 8.15 11.29 -28.17
C ASP A 2 6.76 10.71 -28.49
N SER A 3 6.01 10.33 -27.45
CA SER A 3 4.64 9.80 -27.59
C SER A 3 3.71 10.83 -28.23
N GLY A 4 2.68 10.40 -28.96
CA GLY A 4 1.70 11.29 -29.63
C GLY A 4 1.20 12.46 -28.75
N PRO A 5 0.74 12.22 -27.50
CA PRO A 5 0.31 13.29 -26.59
C PRO A 5 1.40 14.34 -26.28
N ALA A 6 2.66 13.92 -26.18
CA ALA A 6 3.79 14.81 -25.93
C ALA A 6 4.11 15.68 -27.16
N GLN A 7 3.89 15.16 -28.38
CA GLN A 7 4.03 15.93 -29.62
C GLN A 7 2.93 16.99 -29.72
N ASP A 8 1.67 16.63 -29.44
CA ASP A 8 0.54 17.57 -29.42
C ASP A 8 0.78 18.73 -28.43
N ILE A 9 1.26 18.43 -27.22
CA ILE A 9 1.63 19.44 -26.24
C ILE A 9 2.78 20.33 -26.75
N THR A 10 3.79 19.74 -27.40
CA THR A 10 4.91 20.51 -27.98
C THR A 10 4.40 21.51 -29.02
N GLU A 11 3.46 21.11 -29.88
CA GLU A 11 2.87 22.01 -30.87
C GLU A 11 2.05 23.13 -30.22
N LEU A 12 1.24 22.81 -29.20
CA LEU A 12 0.46 23.80 -28.45
C LEU A 12 1.35 24.83 -27.74
N LEU A 13 2.45 24.38 -27.13
CA LEU A 13 3.41 25.26 -26.47
C LEU A 13 4.15 26.15 -27.48
N LYS A 14 4.47 25.62 -28.67
CA LYS A 14 5.07 26.41 -29.76
C LYS A 14 4.10 27.49 -30.26
N GLN A 15 2.84 27.13 -30.49
CA GLN A 15 1.80 28.10 -30.87
C GLN A 15 1.61 29.19 -29.81
N TRP A 16 1.67 28.81 -28.52
CA TRP A 16 1.64 29.76 -27.42
C TRP A 16 2.85 30.71 -27.43
N GLU A 17 4.07 30.21 -27.62
CA GLU A 17 5.29 31.03 -27.71
C GLU A 17 5.20 32.07 -28.84
N GLU A 18 4.63 31.69 -29.98
CA GLU A 18 4.46 32.59 -31.13
C GLU A 18 3.38 33.68 -30.90
N GLN A 19 2.36 33.40 -30.09
CA GLN A 19 1.15 34.23 -30.01
C GLN A 19 0.99 35.00 -28.69
N HIS A 20 1.61 34.56 -27.59
CA HIS A 20 1.30 35.07 -26.25
C HIS A 20 1.64 36.55 -26.01
N GLN A 21 2.46 37.15 -26.89
CA GLN A 21 2.84 38.56 -26.82
C GLN A 21 1.86 39.47 -27.55
N SER A 22 0.91 38.89 -28.31
CA SER A 22 -0.09 39.67 -29.03
C SER A 22 -1.08 40.34 -28.07
N LEU A 23 -1.43 41.59 -28.35
CA LEU A 23 -2.30 42.45 -27.52
C LEU A 23 -3.70 41.88 -27.25
N ASN A 24 -4.14 40.91 -28.06
CA ASN A 24 -5.45 40.28 -27.96
C ASN A 24 -5.34 38.74 -27.79
N TYR A 25 -4.21 38.23 -27.33
CA TYR A 25 -4.06 36.79 -27.12
C TYR A 25 -5.05 36.26 -26.10
N ASP A 26 -5.74 35.15 -26.43
CA ASP A 26 -6.54 34.40 -25.45
C ASP A 26 -5.82 33.13 -25.01
N PRO A 27 -5.37 33.02 -23.75
CA PRO A 27 -4.74 31.79 -23.27
C PRO A 27 -5.73 30.65 -23.05
N ILE A 28 -7.03 30.94 -22.85
CA ILE A 28 -8.03 29.93 -22.43
C ILE A 28 -8.07 28.69 -23.34
N PRO A 29 -8.10 28.79 -24.69
CA PRO A 29 -8.15 27.61 -25.56
C PRO A 29 -6.91 26.73 -25.43
N THR A 30 -5.72 27.33 -25.36
CA THR A 30 -4.47 26.59 -25.18
C THR A 30 -4.43 25.88 -23.83
N LEU A 31 -4.75 26.59 -22.74
CA LEU A 31 -4.78 26.00 -21.40
C LEU A 31 -5.76 24.83 -21.30
N THR A 32 -6.96 25.01 -21.86
CA THR A 32 -8.02 23.98 -21.85
C THR A 32 -7.59 22.75 -22.65
N ARG A 33 -6.97 22.94 -23.82
CA ARG A 33 -6.55 21.83 -24.66
C ARG A 33 -5.42 21.02 -24.02
N ILE A 34 -4.46 21.67 -23.37
CA ILE A 34 -3.40 20.99 -22.63
C ILE A 34 -4.01 20.21 -21.46
N ALA A 35 -4.93 20.81 -20.69
CA ALA A 35 -5.61 20.13 -19.58
C ALA A 35 -6.33 18.85 -20.03
N GLU A 36 -7.08 18.91 -21.14
CA GLU A 36 -7.75 17.72 -21.70
C GLU A 36 -6.79 16.58 -22.05
N ILE A 37 -5.61 16.91 -22.60
CA ILE A 37 -4.60 15.90 -22.96
C ILE A 37 -4.02 15.28 -21.68
N ILE A 38 -3.64 16.11 -20.69
CA ILE A 38 -3.06 15.61 -19.43
C ILE A 38 -4.07 14.80 -18.63
N GLU A 39 -5.33 15.22 -18.55
CA GLU A 39 -6.40 14.48 -17.87
C GLU A 39 -6.63 13.10 -18.53
N ALA A 40 -6.69 13.04 -19.86
CA ALA A 40 -6.86 11.78 -20.59
C ALA A 40 -5.69 10.82 -20.37
N GLU A 41 -4.45 11.33 -20.41
CA GLU A 41 -3.27 10.50 -20.13
C GLU A 41 -3.14 10.13 -18.65
N THR A 42 -3.64 10.97 -17.74
CA THR A 42 -3.75 10.64 -16.31
C THR A 42 -4.72 9.48 -16.10
N GLU A 43 -5.89 9.50 -16.74
CA GLU A 43 -6.83 8.39 -16.70
C GLU A 43 -6.20 7.10 -17.26
N ASN A 44 -5.50 7.19 -18.39
CA ASN A 44 -4.81 6.04 -19.00
C ASN A 44 -3.69 5.48 -18.10
N PHE A 45 -2.92 6.34 -17.45
CA PHE A 45 -1.88 5.93 -16.50
C PHE A 45 -2.49 5.25 -15.27
N MET A 46 -3.55 5.84 -14.71
CA MET A 46 -4.25 5.31 -13.54
C MET A 46 -4.88 3.94 -13.79
N LYS A 47 -5.33 3.65 -15.02
CA LYS A 47 -5.83 2.32 -15.44
C LYS A 47 -4.76 1.22 -15.40
N LYS A 48 -3.48 1.57 -15.33
CA LYS A 48 -2.38 0.62 -15.12
C LYS A 48 -2.21 0.20 -13.66
N ASP A 49 -3.05 0.72 -12.76
CA ASP A 49 -3.01 0.46 -11.31
C ASP A 49 -1.62 0.73 -10.71
N PRO A 50 -1.07 1.96 -10.86
CA PRO A 50 0.18 2.32 -10.20
C PRO A 50 -0.01 2.33 -8.68
N ASP A 51 1.08 2.10 -7.93
CA ASP A 51 1.04 2.20 -6.48
C ASP A 51 0.52 3.59 -6.06
N PRO A 52 -0.60 3.66 -5.31
CA PRO A 52 -1.26 4.93 -5.01
C PRO A 52 -0.51 5.82 -4.01
N PHE A 53 0.54 5.30 -3.37
CA PHE A 53 1.47 6.08 -2.54
C PHE A 53 2.79 6.40 -3.25
N ASP A 54 2.95 6.01 -4.52
CA ASP A 54 4.10 6.42 -5.32
C ASP A 54 3.91 7.86 -5.81
N GLU A 55 4.54 8.80 -5.11
CA GLU A 55 4.51 10.23 -5.44
C GLU A 55 5.58 10.63 -6.47
N ARG A 56 6.38 9.67 -6.96
CA ARG A 56 7.38 9.96 -7.99
C ARG A 56 6.71 10.35 -9.30
N HIS A 57 7.43 11.12 -10.09
CA HIS A 57 6.98 11.51 -11.43
C HIS A 57 6.58 10.26 -12.25
N PRO A 58 5.45 10.24 -13.00
CA PRO A 58 4.94 9.05 -13.68
C PRO A 58 5.96 8.31 -14.58
N SER A 59 6.89 9.05 -15.19
CA SER A 59 7.98 8.47 -16.00
C SER A 59 9.04 7.71 -15.21
N ARG A 60 9.03 7.76 -13.87
CA ARG A 60 9.91 7.00 -12.98
C ARG A 60 9.29 5.63 -12.69
N THR A 61 7.97 5.58 -12.56
CA THR A 61 7.19 4.36 -12.38
C THR A 61 7.04 3.58 -13.69
N ASP A 62 6.75 4.27 -14.79
CA ASP A 62 6.69 3.69 -16.14
C ASP A 62 7.44 4.61 -17.12
N PRO A 63 8.69 4.29 -17.48
CA PRO A 63 9.50 5.11 -18.39
C PRO A 63 8.85 5.38 -19.75
N GLU A 64 7.98 4.48 -20.22
CA GLU A 64 7.33 4.58 -21.53
C GLU A 64 5.91 5.19 -21.46
N CYS A 65 5.45 5.63 -20.28
CA CYS A 65 4.12 6.22 -20.16
C CYS A 65 4.00 7.58 -20.88
N ALA A 66 2.92 7.75 -21.63
CA ALA A 66 2.65 8.99 -22.36
C ALA A 66 2.46 10.19 -21.43
N LEU A 67 1.84 10.00 -20.26
CA LEU A 67 1.71 11.03 -19.21
C LEU A 67 3.08 11.55 -18.78
N GLY A 68 4.03 10.66 -18.51
CA GLY A 68 5.38 11.03 -18.11
C GLY A 68 6.12 11.81 -19.20
N HIS A 69 5.96 11.43 -20.46
CA HIS A 69 6.52 12.19 -21.59
C HIS A 69 5.87 13.57 -21.74
N ALA A 70 4.55 13.66 -21.62
CA ALA A 70 3.78 14.90 -21.68
C ALA A 70 4.21 15.90 -20.59
N LEU A 71 4.30 15.43 -19.33
CA LEU A 71 4.75 16.26 -18.21
C LEU A 71 6.20 16.73 -18.40
N LYS A 72 7.12 15.86 -18.84
CA LYS A 72 8.50 16.26 -19.17
C LYS A 72 8.58 17.37 -20.20
N VAL A 73 7.71 17.37 -21.22
CA VAL A 73 7.66 18.45 -22.21
C VAL A 73 7.17 19.75 -21.57
N MET A 74 6.12 19.69 -20.76
CA MET A 74 5.59 20.86 -20.03
C MET A 74 6.64 21.53 -19.16
N PHE A 75 7.39 20.75 -18.37
CA PHE A 75 8.40 21.27 -17.44
C PHE A 75 9.71 21.71 -18.10
N LYS A 76 9.92 21.43 -19.40
CA LYS A 76 11.03 22.02 -20.16
C LYS A 76 10.77 23.47 -20.59
N LYS A 77 9.53 23.96 -20.43
CA LYS A 77 9.10 25.30 -20.89
C LYS A 77 8.85 26.23 -19.70
N ASP A 78 9.92 26.65 -19.02
CA ASP A 78 9.88 27.49 -17.81
C ASP A 78 9.06 28.78 -17.99
N ASN A 79 9.16 29.43 -19.15
CA ASN A 79 8.42 30.64 -19.46
C ASN A 79 6.90 30.42 -19.42
N PHE A 80 6.43 29.29 -19.94
CA PHE A 80 5.02 28.92 -19.91
C PHE A 80 4.56 28.68 -18.48
N MET A 81 5.31 27.88 -17.70
CA MET A 81 4.99 27.58 -16.30
C MET A 81 4.95 28.84 -15.44
N THR A 82 5.92 29.75 -15.64
CA THR A 82 5.96 31.04 -14.95
C THR A 82 4.73 31.89 -15.30
N LYS A 83 4.36 31.98 -16.58
CA LYS A 83 3.14 32.68 -17.02
C LYS A 83 1.85 32.03 -16.49
N LEU A 84 1.80 30.71 -16.44
CA LEU A 84 0.66 29.96 -15.92
C LEU A 84 0.40 30.36 -14.46
N VAL A 85 1.39 30.20 -13.60
CA VAL A 85 1.26 30.45 -12.15
C VAL A 85 1.22 31.95 -11.83
N ASN A 86 2.16 32.74 -12.36
CA ASN A 86 2.35 34.13 -11.93
C ASN A 86 1.51 35.14 -12.69
N ASP A 87 0.85 34.76 -13.79
CA ASP A 87 0.02 35.66 -14.57
C ASP A 87 -1.42 35.17 -14.72
N TYR A 88 -1.64 33.95 -15.21
CA TYR A 88 -2.99 33.45 -15.50
C TYR A 88 -3.80 33.10 -14.25
N VAL A 89 -3.14 32.79 -13.13
CA VAL A 89 -3.77 32.63 -11.80
C VAL A 89 -3.96 33.99 -11.09
N ARG A 90 -3.78 35.13 -11.77
CA ARG A 90 -4.05 36.47 -11.21
C ARG A 90 -5.30 37.08 -11.83
N ASP A 91 -6.20 37.61 -10.99
CA ASP A 91 -7.41 38.32 -11.43
C ASP A 91 -7.11 39.55 -12.30
N THR A 92 -5.91 40.10 -12.16
CA THR A 92 -5.49 41.33 -12.85
C THR A 92 -4.82 41.08 -14.19
N TYR A 93 -4.82 39.86 -14.73
CA TYR A 93 -4.14 39.56 -15.99
C TYR A 93 -4.62 40.45 -17.15
N TYR A 94 -5.91 40.38 -17.48
CA TYR A 94 -6.47 41.16 -18.59
C TYR A 94 -6.42 42.67 -18.30
N SER A 95 -6.66 43.08 -17.05
CA SER A 95 -6.60 44.49 -16.67
C SER A 95 -5.19 45.09 -16.78
N ARG A 96 -4.14 44.32 -16.42
CA ARG A 96 -2.73 44.72 -16.59
C ARG A 96 -2.34 44.85 -18.07
N GLN A 97 -3.03 44.15 -18.97
CA GLN A 97 -2.82 44.22 -20.42
C GLN A 97 -3.77 45.21 -21.12
N ASN A 98 -4.56 45.98 -20.37
CA ASN A 98 -5.59 46.89 -20.91
C ASN A 98 -6.64 46.18 -21.80
N ILE A 99 -6.86 44.89 -21.59
CA ILE A 99 -7.88 44.09 -22.31
C ILE A 99 -9.20 44.20 -21.53
N THR A 100 -10.25 44.67 -22.20
CA THR A 100 -11.59 44.81 -21.63
C THR A 100 -12.58 43.84 -22.29
N GLY A 101 -13.63 43.45 -21.58
CA GLY A 101 -14.68 42.57 -22.10
C GLY A 101 -14.37 41.06 -22.11
N ARG A 102 -13.26 40.62 -21.48
CA ARG A 102 -12.94 39.20 -21.32
C ARG A 102 -13.25 38.68 -19.92
N ASP A 103 -13.63 37.41 -19.87
CA ASP A 103 -14.04 36.73 -18.64
C ASP A 103 -12.81 36.25 -17.86
N VAL A 104 -12.38 37.06 -16.90
CA VAL A 104 -11.27 36.77 -15.98
C VAL A 104 -11.51 35.44 -15.24
N PHE A 105 -12.75 35.18 -14.84
CA PHE A 105 -13.08 33.97 -14.10
C PHE A 105 -12.82 32.70 -14.92
N LYS A 106 -13.19 32.69 -16.21
CA LYS A 106 -12.91 31.54 -17.09
C LYS A 106 -11.42 31.30 -17.26
N LEU A 107 -10.62 32.37 -17.31
CA LEU A 107 -9.16 32.25 -17.34
C LEU A 107 -8.64 31.61 -16.05
N ASN A 108 -9.05 32.11 -14.87
CA ASN A 108 -8.58 31.55 -13.61
C ASN A 108 -9.02 30.08 -13.42
N VAL A 109 -10.22 29.72 -13.88
CA VAL A 109 -10.68 28.33 -13.91
C VAL A 109 -9.77 27.47 -14.77
N ALA A 110 -9.50 27.87 -16.02
CA ALA A 110 -8.66 27.11 -16.94
C ALA A 110 -7.22 26.99 -16.41
N ALA A 111 -6.68 28.06 -15.82
CA ALA A 111 -5.36 28.06 -15.22
C ALA A 111 -5.28 27.14 -14.01
N CYS A 112 -6.20 27.25 -13.04
CA CYS A 112 -6.17 26.42 -11.84
C CYS A 112 -6.40 24.94 -12.15
N ARG A 113 -7.27 24.62 -13.13
CA ARG A 113 -7.47 23.25 -13.64
C ARG A 113 -6.16 22.68 -14.17
N LEU A 114 -5.52 23.37 -15.11
CA LEU A 114 -4.25 22.91 -15.68
C LEU A 114 -3.16 22.80 -14.61
N THR A 115 -3.05 23.76 -13.68
CA THR A 115 -2.07 23.67 -12.60
C THR A 115 -2.30 22.44 -11.73
N LEU A 116 -3.55 22.07 -11.44
CA LEU A 116 -3.88 20.83 -10.74
C LEU A 116 -3.48 19.58 -11.54
N ASP A 117 -3.75 19.56 -12.84
CA ASP A 117 -3.43 18.41 -13.70
C ASP A 117 -1.91 18.15 -13.79
N LEU A 118 -1.11 19.21 -13.64
CA LEU A 118 0.35 19.13 -13.68
C LEU A 118 1.00 18.71 -12.35
N MET A 119 0.24 18.61 -11.25
CA MET A 119 0.77 18.29 -9.91
C MET A 119 1.69 17.06 -9.86
N PRO A 120 1.42 15.94 -10.55
CA PRO A 120 2.29 14.74 -10.48
C PRO A 120 3.73 14.95 -10.96
N GLY A 121 4.04 16.06 -11.63
CA GLY A 121 5.41 16.41 -11.99
C GLY A 121 5.86 17.80 -11.55
N LEU A 122 5.01 18.53 -10.83
CA LEU A 122 5.28 19.89 -10.39
C LEU A 122 5.98 19.86 -9.04
N GLU A 123 7.12 20.53 -8.94
CA GLU A 123 7.77 20.74 -7.65
C GLU A 123 7.02 21.81 -6.86
N ILE A 124 6.13 21.36 -5.96
CA ILE A 124 5.20 22.21 -5.19
C ILE A 124 5.95 23.28 -4.40
N SER A 125 7.10 22.94 -3.79
CA SER A 125 7.94 23.87 -3.04
C SER A 125 8.31 25.08 -3.90
N VAL A 126 8.79 24.89 -5.12
CA VAL A 126 9.23 25.96 -6.03
C VAL A 126 8.08 26.89 -6.43
N VAL A 127 6.86 26.36 -6.56
CA VAL A 127 5.69 27.14 -7.01
C VAL A 127 5.16 28.08 -5.92
N PHE A 128 5.17 27.62 -4.68
CA PHE A 128 4.56 28.32 -3.55
C PHE A 128 5.57 29.02 -2.64
N GLN A 129 6.87 28.70 -2.75
CA GLN A 129 7.93 29.40 -2.05
C GLN A 129 7.91 30.89 -2.42
N ASP A 130 7.94 31.75 -1.40
CA ASP A 130 7.89 33.21 -1.51
C ASP A 130 6.66 33.79 -2.23
N ASN A 131 5.58 33.01 -2.41
CA ASN A 131 4.36 33.43 -3.11
C ASN A 131 3.14 33.54 -2.18
N GLU A 132 3.29 34.23 -1.05
CA GLU A 132 2.22 34.42 -0.05
C GLU A 132 0.94 35.01 -0.67
N ALA A 133 1.10 35.92 -1.65
CA ALA A 133 -0.01 36.53 -2.36
C ALA A 133 -0.85 35.53 -3.16
N LEU A 134 -0.23 34.46 -3.68
CA LEU A 134 -0.95 33.37 -4.34
C LEU A 134 -1.76 32.58 -3.32
N ILE A 135 -1.17 32.24 -2.17
CA ILE A 135 -1.85 31.47 -1.11
C ILE A 135 -3.07 32.24 -0.59
N HIS A 136 -2.91 33.51 -0.23
CA HIS A 136 -4.05 34.35 0.19
C HIS A 136 -5.15 34.43 -0.85
N ARG A 137 -4.79 34.46 -2.15
CA ARG A 137 -5.78 34.45 -3.23
C ARG A 137 -6.51 33.11 -3.30
N LEU A 138 -5.77 32.00 -3.26
CA LEU A 138 -6.37 30.67 -3.29
C LEU A 138 -7.30 30.46 -2.10
N VAL A 139 -6.96 30.95 -0.90
CA VAL A 139 -7.85 30.96 0.28
C VAL A 139 -9.11 31.77 0.01
N GLY A 140 -8.98 32.96 -0.58
CA GLY A 140 -10.13 33.76 -1.01
C GLY A 140 -11.04 33.00 -1.98
N TRP A 141 -10.48 32.30 -2.96
CA TRP A 141 -11.29 31.54 -3.91
C TRP A 141 -11.92 30.28 -3.30
N ALA A 142 -11.18 29.55 -2.47
CA ALA A 142 -11.67 28.34 -1.79
C ALA A 142 -12.82 28.64 -0.81
N THR A 143 -12.85 29.86 -0.24
CA THR A 143 -13.91 30.29 0.68
C THR A 143 -15.16 30.77 -0.04
N VAL A 144 -15.05 31.71 -0.98
CA VAL A 144 -16.20 32.47 -1.50
C VAL A 144 -16.45 32.39 -3.01
N SER A 145 -15.55 31.78 -3.80
CA SER A 145 -15.72 31.74 -5.26
C SER A 145 -16.84 30.80 -5.71
N ARG A 146 -17.29 30.96 -6.96
CA ARG A 146 -18.24 30.04 -7.60
C ARG A 146 -17.52 28.81 -8.15
N GLU A 147 -18.23 27.69 -8.20
CA GLU A 147 -17.71 26.47 -8.85
C GLU A 147 -17.49 26.70 -10.35
N PRO A 148 -16.45 26.08 -10.96
CA PRO A 148 -15.51 25.11 -10.40
C PRO A 148 -14.23 25.72 -9.77
N LEU A 149 -14.08 27.04 -9.76
CA LEU A 149 -12.86 27.69 -9.28
C LEU A 149 -12.63 27.42 -7.79
N GLN A 150 -13.71 27.32 -7.01
CA GLN A 150 -13.66 27.06 -5.59
C GLN A 150 -13.02 25.69 -5.27
N CYS A 151 -13.47 24.62 -5.91
CA CYS A 151 -12.88 23.29 -5.69
C CYS A 151 -11.44 23.22 -6.21
N TYR A 152 -11.14 23.84 -7.36
CA TYR A 152 -9.77 23.86 -7.88
C TYR A 152 -8.81 24.62 -6.98
N ALA A 153 -9.21 25.77 -6.44
CA ALA A 153 -8.40 26.50 -5.47
C ALA A 153 -8.17 25.69 -4.18
N THR A 154 -9.17 24.92 -3.73
CA THR A 154 -9.03 24.01 -2.58
C THR A 154 -7.98 22.93 -2.85
N GLY A 155 -7.98 22.35 -4.06
CA GLY A 155 -6.96 21.37 -4.46
C GLY A 155 -5.55 21.95 -4.52
N LEU A 156 -5.38 23.18 -5.03
CA LEU A 156 -4.07 23.84 -5.09
C LEU A 156 -3.56 24.19 -3.69
N LEU A 157 -4.46 24.61 -2.78
CA LEU A 157 -4.12 24.79 -1.38
C LEU A 157 -3.70 23.47 -0.72
N ALA A 158 -4.37 22.36 -1.05
CA ALA A 158 -4.00 21.05 -0.50
C ALA A 158 -2.53 20.73 -0.79
N ALA A 159 -2.12 20.86 -2.05
CA ALA A 159 -0.72 20.70 -2.45
C ALA A 159 0.21 21.65 -1.67
N ALA A 160 -0.14 22.94 -1.58
CA ALA A 160 0.67 23.91 -0.82
C ALA A 160 0.80 23.54 0.68
N MET A 161 -0.23 22.94 1.28
CA MET A 161 -0.24 22.54 2.69
C MET A 161 0.54 21.26 2.97
N GLU A 162 0.92 20.48 1.96
CA GLU A 162 1.85 19.34 2.13
C GLU A 162 3.27 19.83 2.48
N VAL A 163 3.61 21.08 2.14
CA VAL A 163 4.86 21.71 2.54
C VAL A 163 4.72 22.24 3.97
N GLN A 164 5.37 21.57 4.93
CA GLN A 164 5.25 21.86 6.36
C GLN A 164 5.57 23.33 6.74
N GLU A 165 6.55 23.94 6.08
CA GLU A 165 6.90 25.35 6.29
C GLU A 165 5.73 26.28 5.93
N ILE A 166 5.11 26.05 4.77
CA ILE A 166 3.96 26.82 4.30
C ILE A 166 2.77 26.61 5.24
N ALA A 167 2.44 25.37 5.57
CA ALA A 167 1.35 25.05 6.47
C ALA A 167 1.48 25.73 7.84
N THR A 168 2.71 25.83 8.35
CA THR A 168 3.01 26.51 9.62
C THR A 168 2.88 28.04 9.50
N ASN A 169 3.34 28.62 8.40
CA ASN A 169 3.26 30.08 8.16
C ASN A 169 1.82 30.56 8.01
N PHE A 170 0.92 29.74 7.45
CA PHE A 170 -0.50 30.07 7.24
C PHE A 170 -1.45 29.46 8.27
N ARG A 171 -0.93 29.14 9.46
CA ARG A 171 -1.66 28.50 10.56
C ARG A 171 -3.01 29.15 10.89
N GLU A 172 -3.08 30.48 10.96
CA GLU A 172 -4.33 31.19 11.27
C GLU A 172 -5.39 31.03 10.18
N LEU A 173 -4.99 30.99 8.90
CA LEU A 173 -5.90 30.73 7.80
C LEU A 173 -6.41 29.29 7.84
N ASN A 174 -5.52 28.35 8.15
CA ASN A 174 -5.85 26.93 8.28
C ASN A 174 -6.85 26.70 9.42
N ALA A 175 -6.70 27.39 10.56
CA ALA A 175 -7.66 27.35 11.66
C ALA A 175 -9.08 27.77 11.25
N MET A 176 -9.22 28.70 10.29
CA MET A 176 -10.52 29.06 9.74
C MET A 176 -11.02 28.08 8.68
N LEU A 177 -10.13 27.57 7.82
CA LEU A 177 -10.49 26.72 6.69
C LEU A 177 -10.87 25.31 7.08
N VAL A 178 -10.18 24.69 8.04
CA VAL A 178 -10.45 23.31 8.48
C VAL A 178 -11.92 23.10 8.87
N PRO A 179 -12.52 23.87 9.79
CA PRO A 179 -13.93 23.70 10.15
C PRO A 179 -14.89 24.02 9.00
N LEU A 180 -14.55 24.98 8.13
CA LEU A 180 -15.36 25.33 6.95
C LEU A 180 -15.41 24.16 5.96
N LEU A 181 -14.25 23.57 5.65
CA LEU A 181 -14.14 22.48 4.70
C LEU A 181 -14.74 21.18 5.25
N LEU A 182 -14.63 20.91 6.55
CA LEU A 182 -15.35 19.81 7.20
C LEU A 182 -16.88 19.96 7.06
N ASN A 183 -17.44 21.16 7.26
CA ASN A 183 -18.87 21.39 7.04
C ASN A 183 -19.26 21.16 5.58
N ARG A 184 -18.47 21.69 4.62
CA ARG A 184 -18.73 21.50 3.19
C ARG A 184 -18.66 20.02 2.80
N LEU A 185 -17.75 19.26 3.41
CA LEU A 185 -17.62 17.83 3.18
C LEU A 185 -18.88 17.07 3.64
N HIS A 186 -19.44 17.43 4.80
CA HIS A 186 -20.74 16.92 5.27
C HIS A 186 -21.87 17.26 4.29
N GLU A 187 -21.96 18.52 3.83
CA GLU A 187 -22.98 18.95 2.88
C GLU A 187 -22.94 18.15 1.57
N LEU A 188 -21.74 18.01 0.98
CA LEU A 188 -21.54 17.25 -0.26
C LEU A 188 -21.88 15.76 -0.08
N ARG A 189 -21.48 15.18 1.05
CA ARG A 189 -21.78 13.78 1.36
C ARG A 189 -23.28 13.55 1.54
N ASN A 190 -23.97 14.40 2.29
CA ASN A 190 -25.41 14.28 2.51
C ASN A 190 -26.20 14.43 1.21
N LYS A 191 -25.81 15.39 0.36
CA LYS A 191 -26.38 15.56 -0.97
C LYS A 191 -26.25 14.30 -1.83
N SER A 192 -25.08 13.66 -1.82
CA SER A 192 -24.87 12.39 -2.56
C SER A 192 -25.72 11.22 -2.05
N ILE A 193 -26.09 11.22 -0.76
CA ILE A 193 -26.94 10.21 -0.15
C ILE A 193 -28.41 10.47 -0.51
N GLU A 194 -28.86 11.72 -0.53
CA GLU A 194 -30.23 12.12 -0.89
C GLU A 194 -30.55 11.94 -2.37
N GLU A 195 -29.56 12.07 -3.27
CA GLU A 195 -29.74 11.89 -4.72
C GLU A 195 -29.78 10.41 -5.15
N LYS A 196 -29.18 9.48 -4.39
CA LYS A 196 -29.18 8.03 -4.65
C LYS A 196 -30.58 7.38 -4.71
N PRO A 197 -31.54 7.67 -3.81
CA PRO A 197 -32.89 7.13 -3.93
C PRO A 197 -33.69 7.71 -5.12
N ALA A 198 -33.35 8.90 -5.62
CA ALA A 198 -34.05 9.52 -6.77
C ALA A 198 -33.62 8.93 -8.13
N GLN A 199 -32.35 8.51 -8.28
CA GLN A 199 -31.86 7.92 -9.52
C GLN A 199 -32.27 6.45 -9.72
N ASN A 200 -32.49 5.70 -8.64
CA ASN A 200 -33.04 4.33 -8.73
C ASN A 200 -34.53 4.29 -9.18
N ALA A 201 -35.21 5.44 -9.22
CA ALA A 201 -36.58 5.57 -9.74
C ALA A 201 -36.65 5.97 -11.23
N LEU A 202 -35.54 6.37 -11.85
CA LEU A 202 -35.48 6.82 -13.25
C LEU A 202 -34.32 6.12 -13.95
N SER A 203 -34.61 4.99 -14.60
CA SER A 203 -33.66 4.28 -15.46
C SER A 203 -33.09 5.22 -16.55
N PRO A 204 -31.77 5.32 -16.75
CA PRO A 204 -31.22 6.13 -17.83
C PRO A 204 -31.32 5.37 -19.17
N GLN A 205 -32.44 5.54 -19.88
CA GLN A 205 -32.45 5.47 -21.34
C GLN A 205 -31.78 6.73 -21.89
N ASN A 206 -30.47 6.66 -22.14
CA ASN A 206 -29.69 7.44 -23.13
C ASN A 206 -28.26 7.69 -22.63
N GLN A 207 -27.42 6.67 -22.73
CA GLN A 207 -26.03 6.87 -23.15
C GLN A 207 -25.85 6.12 -24.48
N PRO A 208 -25.23 6.74 -25.50
CA PRO A 208 -25.08 6.10 -26.80
C PRO A 208 -24.04 4.98 -26.67
N ARG A 209 -24.52 3.73 -26.68
CA ARG A 209 -23.66 2.56 -26.81
C ARG A 209 -23.00 2.56 -28.18
N HIS A 210 -21.76 3.00 -28.27
CA HIS A 210 -20.94 2.84 -29.46
C HIS A 210 -20.38 1.40 -29.50
N PHE A 211 -21.13 0.45 -30.06
CA PHE A 211 -20.52 -0.79 -30.53
C PHE A 211 -21.14 -1.30 -31.83
N ALA A 212 -20.22 -1.76 -32.69
CA ALA A 212 -20.40 -2.74 -33.76
C ALA A 212 -21.25 -2.33 -34.99
N ARG A 213 -20.58 -1.66 -35.95
CA ARG A 213 -20.86 -1.94 -37.37
C ARG A 213 -20.25 -3.30 -37.70
N PHE A 214 -21.09 -4.29 -37.95
CA PHE A 214 -20.76 -5.40 -38.83
C PHE A 214 -21.82 -5.43 -39.95
N ASP A 215 -21.36 -5.17 -41.17
CA ASP A 215 -22.14 -5.30 -42.40
C ASP A 215 -22.62 -6.76 -42.55
N LYS A 216 -23.94 -6.97 -42.56
CA LYS A 216 -24.56 -8.19 -43.08
C LYS A 216 -24.95 -7.94 -44.54
N ARG A 217 -24.30 -8.66 -45.46
CA ARG A 217 -24.81 -8.87 -46.83
C ARG A 217 -25.95 -9.89 -46.81
N HIS A 218 -27.09 -9.52 -47.40
CA HIS A 218 -28.17 -10.41 -47.89
C HIS A 218 -27.61 -11.36 -49.00
N SER A 219 -28.13 -12.57 -49.30
CA SER A 219 -29.52 -13.01 -49.47
C SER A 219 -29.67 -14.55 -49.58
N ASP A 220 -30.77 -15.05 -49.01
CA ASP A 220 -31.72 -16.13 -49.37
C ASP A 220 -31.35 -17.34 -50.24
N VAL A 221 -31.80 -18.54 -49.80
CA VAL A 221 -32.84 -19.39 -50.47
C VAL A 221 -33.51 -20.38 -49.47
N ARG A 222 -34.85 -20.24 -49.31
CA ARG A 222 -35.99 -21.21 -49.11
C ARG A 222 -35.74 -22.72 -48.76
N ALA A 223 -36.65 -23.50 -48.14
CA ALA A 223 -38.04 -23.35 -47.67
C ALA A 223 -38.51 -24.62 -46.88
N ASN A 224 -39.70 -24.47 -46.28
CA ASN A 224 -40.71 -25.44 -45.78
C ASN A 224 -40.58 -25.94 -44.33
N LYS A 225 -41.66 -26.14 -43.55
CA LYS A 225 -43.03 -25.60 -43.34
C LYS A 225 -43.69 -26.59 -42.34
N THR A 226 -44.77 -26.16 -41.68
CA THR A 226 -45.72 -26.87 -40.79
C THR A 226 -45.28 -26.92 -39.31
N ALA A 227 -45.82 -26.13 -38.37
CA ALA A 227 -47.20 -25.85 -37.90
C ALA A 227 -47.75 -26.96 -36.99
N THR A 228 -47.97 -26.68 -35.69
CA THR A 228 -49.30 -26.42 -35.07
C THR A 228 -49.25 -26.36 -33.52
N ASN A 229 -49.90 -25.31 -32.98
CA ASN A 229 -50.77 -25.19 -31.79
C ASN A 229 -50.24 -25.61 -30.38
N ASN A 230 -50.08 -24.67 -29.44
CA ASN A 230 -51.07 -23.98 -28.57
C ASN A 230 -51.60 -24.81 -27.37
N GLU A 231 -51.02 -24.51 -26.18
CA GLU A 231 -51.73 -24.01 -24.97
C GLU A 231 -52.76 -24.92 -24.21
N PRO A 232 -53.20 -24.59 -22.97
CA PRO A 232 -52.56 -25.04 -21.73
C PRO A 232 -53.56 -25.61 -20.67
N GLU A 233 -53.07 -25.77 -19.43
CA GLU A 233 -53.78 -25.68 -18.14
C GLU A 233 -54.69 -26.81 -17.60
N LYS A 234 -54.32 -27.21 -16.37
CA LYS A 234 -55.11 -27.25 -15.11
C LYS A 234 -55.57 -28.59 -14.52
N ASP A 235 -55.21 -28.70 -13.23
CA ASP A 235 -55.96 -29.17 -12.05
C ASP A 235 -56.59 -30.59 -12.11
N ASP A 236 -56.68 -31.39 -11.05
CA ASP A 236 -56.57 -31.19 -9.62
C ASP A 236 -56.56 -32.58 -8.94
N THR A 237 -56.17 -32.64 -7.66
CA THR A 237 -56.54 -33.67 -6.66
C THR A 237 -56.19 -35.14 -6.94
N GLY A 238 -55.80 -36.01 -6.01
CA GLY A 238 -55.79 -36.09 -4.56
C GLY A 238 -55.48 -37.58 -4.31
N GLY A 239 -54.52 -37.96 -3.48
CA GLY A 239 -54.78 -38.20 -2.06
C GLY A 239 -54.64 -39.69 -1.74
N GLY A 240 -53.86 -39.99 -0.70
CA GLY A 240 -53.78 -41.29 -0.03
C GLY A 240 -52.96 -42.35 -0.78
N GLY A 241 -52.09 -43.12 -0.17
CA GLY A 241 -51.78 -43.30 1.23
C GLY A 241 -50.97 -44.59 1.35
N ASP A 242 -50.03 -44.55 2.29
CA ASP A 242 -49.57 -45.67 3.11
C ASP A 242 -48.68 -46.77 2.52
N GLY A 243 -47.73 -47.19 3.37
CA GLY A 243 -47.36 -48.59 3.47
C GLY A 243 -46.07 -49.06 2.82
N GLY A 244 -44.94 -48.77 3.47
CA GLY A 244 -44.00 -49.81 3.94
C GLY A 244 -43.15 -50.61 2.94
N GLY A 245 -41.87 -50.78 3.28
CA GLY A 245 -41.04 -51.83 2.69
C GLY A 245 -39.54 -51.53 2.79
N MET A 246 -38.90 -52.20 3.72
CA MET A 246 -37.53 -52.02 4.19
C MET A 246 -36.57 -53.05 3.53
N GLU A 247 -35.25 -52.84 3.74
CA GLU A 247 -34.12 -53.79 3.58
C GLU A 247 -33.44 -53.84 2.20
N ILE A 248 -32.20 -53.33 2.01
CA ILE A 248 -30.86 -53.76 2.51
C ILE A 248 -30.47 -55.15 2.02
N ASP A 249 -29.44 -55.27 1.16
CA ASP A 249 -28.29 -56.15 1.46
C ASP A 249 -27.05 -55.88 0.59
N ASN A 250 -25.96 -56.50 1.06
CA ASN A 250 -24.54 -56.18 1.03
C ASN A 250 -23.72 -56.44 -0.26
N THR A 251 -22.52 -55.83 -0.20
CA THR A 251 -21.25 -55.96 -0.98
C THR A 251 -20.65 -57.39 -1.01
N PRO A 252 -19.36 -57.68 -1.37
CA PRO A 252 -18.30 -57.02 -2.18
C PRO A 252 -17.56 -58.00 -3.15
N HIS A 253 -16.53 -57.58 -3.92
CA HIS A 253 -15.29 -58.36 -4.20
C HIS A 253 -14.18 -57.52 -4.89
N THR A 254 -12.94 -57.67 -4.40
CA THR A 254 -11.60 -57.18 -4.88
C THR A 254 -10.79 -58.41 -5.44
N PRO A 255 -9.44 -58.44 -5.72
CA PRO A 255 -8.35 -57.45 -6.02
C PRO A 255 -7.26 -57.92 -7.08
N LEU A 256 -6.09 -57.21 -7.16
CA LEU A 256 -4.68 -57.63 -7.54
C LEU A 256 -4.19 -57.30 -8.98
N LYS A 257 -2.92 -57.00 -9.37
CA LYS A 257 -1.57 -56.69 -8.79
C LYS A 257 -0.59 -56.28 -9.94
N ASP A 258 0.46 -55.51 -9.65
CA ASP A 258 1.67 -55.15 -10.46
C ASP A 258 2.64 -56.34 -10.78
N PRO A 259 3.66 -56.26 -11.70
CA PRO A 259 5.00 -55.66 -11.46
C PRO A 259 5.83 -55.11 -12.68
N ALA A 260 7.01 -54.55 -12.38
CA ALA A 260 7.92 -53.68 -13.17
C ALA A 260 9.08 -54.35 -13.96
N HIS A 261 9.77 -53.59 -14.85
CA HIS A 261 11.26 -53.60 -15.05
C HIS A 261 11.82 -52.39 -15.89
N ARG A 262 13.08 -52.01 -15.59
CA ARG A 262 13.96 -50.87 -16.02
C ARG A 262 14.48 -50.96 -17.50
N THR A 263 15.13 -50.01 -18.21
CA THR A 263 16.14 -48.94 -17.92
C THR A 263 16.44 -48.07 -19.19
N HIS A 264 17.05 -46.88 -18.99
CA HIS A 264 17.90 -46.01 -19.87
C HIS A 264 17.31 -44.85 -20.72
N GLY A 265 17.78 -43.61 -20.41
CA GLY A 265 18.39 -42.71 -21.42
C GLY A 265 17.77 -41.33 -21.70
N GLN A 266 18.26 -40.30 -21.00
CA GLN A 266 18.49 -38.90 -21.45
C GLN A 266 17.32 -37.94 -21.82
N THR A 267 17.27 -36.85 -21.04
CA THR A 267 17.03 -35.42 -21.38
C THR A 267 15.85 -34.98 -22.24
N LEU A 268 14.88 -34.28 -21.62
CA LEU A 268 14.41 -32.95 -22.09
C LEU A 268 13.64 -32.24 -20.96
N TRP A 269 14.06 -31.02 -20.60
CA TRP A 269 13.37 -30.15 -19.65
C TRP A 269 12.08 -29.59 -20.25
N SER A 270 11.01 -29.59 -19.46
CA SER A 270 9.79 -28.80 -19.71
C SER A 270 9.24 -28.32 -18.36
N PRO A 271 9.03 -27.01 -18.18
CA PRO A 271 8.53 -26.46 -16.91
C PRO A 271 7.01 -26.73 -16.79
N ARG A 272 6.60 -27.46 -15.75
CA ARG A 272 5.20 -27.63 -15.38
C ARG A 272 4.79 -26.56 -14.38
N SER A 273 3.86 -25.72 -14.84
CA SER A 273 2.98 -24.86 -14.06
C SER A 273 2.29 -25.63 -12.92
N SER A 274 2.45 -25.16 -11.68
CA SER A 274 1.67 -25.60 -10.53
C SER A 274 0.30 -24.91 -10.49
N LEU A 275 -0.71 -25.72 -10.27
CA LEU A 275 -2.14 -25.44 -10.37
C LEU A 275 -2.65 -24.45 -9.30
N GLN A 276 -3.46 -23.49 -9.74
CA GLN A 276 -4.37 -22.69 -8.89
C GLN A 276 -5.63 -23.51 -8.56
N PRO A 277 -6.25 -23.39 -7.36
CA PRO A 277 -7.56 -23.96 -7.09
C PRO A 277 -8.67 -23.15 -7.80
N ALA A 278 -9.64 -23.89 -8.33
CA ALA A 278 -10.68 -23.44 -9.26
C ALA A 278 -11.54 -22.27 -8.77
N LEU A 279 -11.60 -21.23 -9.60
CA LEU A 279 -12.67 -20.25 -9.66
C LEU A 279 -13.93 -20.93 -10.23
N ASN A 280 -15.04 -20.85 -9.51
CA ASN A 280 -16.34 -21.23 -10.06
C ASN A 280 -16.92 -20.03 -10.81
N GLU A 281 -17.11 -20.24 -12.11
CA GLU A 281 -17.60 -19.30 -13.12
C GLU A 281 -19.03 -18.82 -12.85
N THR A 282 -19.30 -17.54 -13.16
CA THR A 282 -20.38 -17.23 -14.11
C THR A 282 -19.90 -16.15 -15.09
N SER A 283 -19.97 -16.49 -16.36
CA SER A 283 -19.60 -15.69 -17.52
C SER A 283 -20.46 -14.43 -17.66
N SER A 284 -19.82 -13.26 -17.66
CA SER A 284 -20.30 -12.07 -18.38
C SER A 284 -19.11 -11.15 -18.64
N ASN A 285 -18.96 -10.67 -19.88
CA ASN A 285 -17.96 -9.67 -20.27
C ASN A 285 -18.15 -8.29 -19.58
N SER A 286 -19.03 -8.20 -18.56
CA SER A 286 -19.19 -7.08 -17.63
C SER A 286 -18.36 -7.22 -16.35
N SER A 287 -17.75 -8.38 -16.06
CA SER A 287 -17.08 -8.64 -14.78
C SER A 287 -15.85 -7.77 -14.53
N TRP A 288 -15.06 -7.42 -15.55
CA TRP A 288 -13.87 -6.57 -15.36
C TRP A 288 -14.20 -5.08 -15.28
N ALA A 289 -15.15 -4.59 -16.07
CA ALA A 289 -15.53 -3.16 -16.03
C ALA A 289 -16.21 -2.78 -14.70
N ASP A 290 -17.02 -3.68 -14.13
CA ASP A 290 -17.58 -3.49 -12.80
C ASP A 290 -16.47 -3.57 -11.73
N MET A 291 -15.52 -4.52 -11.86
CA MET A 291 -14.42 -4.72 -10.91
C MET A 291 -13.34 -3.62 -10.97
N GLU A 292 -13.08 -3.03 -12.14
CA GLU A 292 -12.14 -1.90 -12.34
C GLU A 292 -12.55 -0.66 -11.54
N ALA A 293 -13.85 -0.35 -11.50
CA ALA A 293 -14.38 0.74 -10.68
C ALA A 293 -14.17 0.48 -9.17
N TYR A 294 -14.27 -0.79 -8.73
CA TYR A 294 -14.02 -1.19 -7.35
C TYR A 294 -12.53 -1.26 -7.01
N VAL A 295 -11.65 -1.55 -7.96
CA VAL A 295 -10.22 -1.74 -7.72
C VAL A 295 -9.50 -0.39 -7.79
N ILE A 296 -9.69 0.37 -8.88
CA ILE A 296 -8.92 1.58 -9.18
C ILE A 296 -9.73 2.84 -8.90
N GLY A 297 -11.01 2.86 -9.30
CA GLY A 297 -11.89 4.04 -9.31
C GLY A 297 -11.44 5.12 -10.31
N ASN A 298 -12.37 5.97 -10.78
CA ASN A 298 -12.08 7.05 -11.73
C ASN A 298 -12.25 8.43 -11.06
N ILE A 299 -11.33 9.39 -11.34
CA ILE A 299 -11.47 10.78 -10.91
C ILE A 299 -11.56 11.65 -12.15
N GLN A 300 -12.70 12.29 -12.31
CA GLN A 300 -12.90 13.32 -13.31
C GLN A 300 -12.58 14.69 -12.73
N ILE A 301 -11.50 15.32 -13.18
CA ILE A 301 -11.14 16.69 -12.76
C ILE A 301 -12.10 17.72 -13.36
N HIS A 302 -12.54 17.52 -14.62
CA HIS A 302 -13.45 18.44 -15.29
C HIS A 302 -14.55 17.78 -16.15
N PRO A 303 -15.79 18.29 -16.11
CA PRO A 303 -16.34 19.13 -15.05
C PRO A 303 -16.26 18.43 -13.68
N PRO A 304 -16.00 19.18 -12.58
CA PRO A 304 -15.80 18.55 -11.27
C PRO A 304 -17.12 17.96 -10.75
N THR A 305 -17.08 16.68 -10.42
CA THR A 305 -18.20 15.99 -9.77
C THR A 305 -18.21 16.28 -8.26
N ASP A 306 -19.31 15.97 -7.58
CA ASP A 306 -19.35 16.09 -6.12
C ASP A 306 -18.33 15.14 -5.45
N ALA A 307 -17.96 14.01 -6.06
CA ALA A 307 -16.87 13.16 -5.61
C ALA A 307 -15.50 13.86 -5.74
N THR A 308 -15.26 14.53 -6.87
CA THR A 308 -14.03 15.32 -7.10
C THR A 308 -13.88 16.44 -6.06
N LYS A 309 -14.98 17.13 -5.72
CA LYS A 309 -14.96 18.17 -4.69
C LYS A 309 -14.62 17.60 -3.31
N GLN A 310 -15.25 16.48 -2.93
CA GLN A 310 -14.98 15.81 -1.66
C GLN A 310 -13.52 15.33 -1.59
N MET A 311 -12.99 14.78 -2.69
CA MET A 311 -11.60 14.36 -2.82
C MET A 311 -10.62 15.53 -2.59
N LEU A 312 -10.82 16.67 -3.27
CA LEU A 312 -9.94 17.83 -3.12
C LEU A 312 -10.00 18.42 -1.70
N ILE A 313 -11.15 18.35 -1.04
CA ILE A 313 -11.28 18.72 0.37
C ILE A 313 -10.50 17.75 1.27
N LEU A 314 -10.62 16.43 1.07
CA LEU A 314 -9.89 15.42 1.85
C LEU A 314 -8.38 15.56 1.68
N ARG A 315 -7.90 15.87 0.47
CA ARG A 315 -6.49 16.18 0.22
C ARG A 315 -6.02 17.38 1.03
N TYR A 316 -6.83 18.43 1.16
CA TYR A 316 -6.48 19.58 2.01
C TYR A 316 -6.49 19.21 3.49
N LEU A 317 -7.47 18.43 3.94
CA LEU A 317 -7.59 18.05 5.35
C LEU A 317 -6.50 17.08 5.81
N THR A 318 -5.94 16.27 4.91
CA THR A 318 -4.90 15.26 5.22
C THR A 318 -3.67 15.86 5.91
N PRO A 319 -2.92 16.82 5.32
CA PRO A 319 -1.78 17.43 6.00
C PRO A 319 -2.21 18.20 7.26
N MET A 320 -3.42 18.77 7.29
CA MET A 320 -3.94 19.44 8.48
C MET A 320 -4.23 18.47 9.64
N GLY A 321 -4.47 17.19 9.35
CA GLY A 321 -4.76 16.15 10.34
C GLY A 321 -3.61 15.91 11.31
N GLU A 322 -2.37 16.18 10.92
CA GLU A 322 -1.19 15.99 11.78
C GLU A 322 -1.06 17.04 12.89
N TYR A 323 -1.70 18.20 12.72
CA TYR A 323 -1.59 19.33 13.64
C TYR A 323 -2.59 19.21 14.80
N GLN A 324 -2.06 19.01 16.01
CA GLN A 324 -2.85 18.80 17.24
C GLN A 324 -3.87 19.93 17.52
N GLU A 325 -3.57 21.16 17.12
CA GLU A 325 -4.45 22.32 17.36
C GLU A 325 -5.80 22.24 16.61
N PHE A 326 -5.81 21.64 15.42
CA PHE A 326 -7.02 21.51 14.60
C PHE A 326 -7.89 20.34 15.05
N LEU A 327 -7.37 19.49 15.95
CA LEU A 327 -8.08 18.32 16.46
C LEU A 327 -9.39 18.69 17.18
N SER A 328 -9.46 19.90 17.78
CA SER A 328 -10.71 20.41 18.37
C SER A 328 -11.85 20.50 17.34
N HIS A 329 -11.56 20.99 16.13
CA HIS A 329 -12.51 21.06 15.03
C HIS A 329 -12.87 19.67 14.48
N VAL A 330 -11.91 18.75 14.44
CA VAL A 330 -12.14 17.35 14.03
C VAL A 330 -13.21 16.69 14.91
N PHE A 331 -13.15 16.91 16.23
CA PHE A 331 -14.16 16.41 17.17
C PHE A 331 -15.48 17.17 17.07
N GLU A 332 -15.44 18.51 17.03
CA GLU A 332 -16.64 19.35 16.96
C GLU A 332 -17.49 19.05 15.71
N LYS A 333 -16.82 18.73 14.59
CA LYS A 333 -17.45 18.48 13.29
C LYS A 333 -17.68 17.00 12.99
N ASP A 334 -17.53 16.09 13.96
CA ASP A 334 -17.70 14.65 13.77
C ASP A 334 -16.99 14.10 12.51
N ALA A 335 -15.70 14.44 12.37
CA ALA A 335 -14.90 13.98 11.23
C ALA A 335 -14.76 12.44 11.22
N LEU A 336 -14.79 11.79 12.39
CA LEU A 336 -14.72 10.34 12.49
C LEU A 336 -15.98 9.67 11.89
N GLY A 337 -17.18 10.12 12.24
CA GLY A 337 -18.41 9.64 11.60
C GLY A 337 -18.44 9.91 10.09
N LEU A 338 -17.84 11.03 9.67
CA LEU A 338 -17.67 11.35 8.27
C LEU A 338 -16.74 10.35 7.54
N ILE A 339 -15.58 10.05 8.10
CA ILE A 339 -14.61 9.10 7.56
C ILE A 339 -15.20 7.68 7.51
N LEU A 340 -15.78 7.20 8.61
CA LEU A 340 -16.32 5.83 8.69
C LEU A 340 -17.40 5.58 7.64
N GLY A 341 -18.15 6.61 7.26
CA GLY A 341 -19.15 6.49 6.22
C GLY A 341 -18.62 6.62 4.78
N TYR A 342 -17.35 6.97 4.56
CA TYR A 342 -16.67 6.71 3.29
C TYR A 342 -16.18 5.26 3.18
N LEU A 343 -15.94 4.59 4.30
CA LEU A 343 -15.45 3.20 4.33
C LEU A 343 -16.53 2.17 4.00
N THR A 344 -17.80 2.57 3.85
CA THR A 344 -18.87 1.71 3.30
C THR A 344 -18.76 1.58 1.77
N VAL A 345 -17.57 1.19 1.29
CA VAL A 345 -17.20 1.16 -0.14
C VAL A 345 -18.09 0.23 -0.97
N ARG A 346 -18.60 -0.84 -0.34
CA ARG A 346 -19.54 -1.78 -0.98
C ARG A 346 -20.83 -1.08 -1.44
N GLU A 347 -21.21 0.01 -0.78
CA GLU A 347 -22.41 0.79 -1.07
C GLU A 347 -22.11 2.05 -1.90
N SER A 348 -20.90 2.62 -1.79
CA SER A 348 -20.55 3.85 -2.51
C SER A 348 -19.96 3.61 -3.91
N ARG A 349 -19.25 2.49 -4.13
CA ARG A 349 -18.45 2.20 -5.35
C ARG A 349 -17.29 3.19 -5.61
N ASP A 350 -16.99 4.10 -4.68
CA ASP A 350 -15.96 5.13 -4.84
C ASP A 350 -14.67 4.77 -4.08
N SER A 351 -13.92 3.79 -4.60
CA SER A 351 -12.70 3.31 -3.95
C SER A 351 -11.62 4.40 -3.79
N ARG A 352 -11.54 5.37 -4.70
CA ARG A 352 -10.61 6.51 -4.57
C ARG A 352 -11.02 7.50 -3.49
N LEU A 353 -12.31 7.76 -3.34
CA LEU A 353 -12.78 8.64 -2.28
C LEU A 353 -12.56 8.00 -0.91
N ALA A 354 -12.79 6.70 -0.81
CA ALA A 354 -12.45 5.92 0.38
C ALA A 354 -10.93 5.94 0.66
N PHE A 355 -10.09 5.84 -0.37
CA PHE A 355 -8.64 5.96 -0.24
C PHE A 355 -8.20 7.31 0.33
N GLU A 356 -8.74 8.43 -0.17
CA GLU A 356 -8.40 9.76 0.33
C GLU A 356 -8.93 9.98 1.77
N ALA A 357 -10.10 9.40 2.09
CA ALA A 357 -10.59 9.38 3.47
C ALA A 357 -9.69 8.55 4.39
N LEU A 358 -9.10 7.45 3.89
CA LEU A 358 -8.12 6.64 4.62
C LEU A 358 -6.78 7.37 4.79
N LYS A 359 -6.34 8.17 3.82
CA LYS A 359 -5.17 9.06 4.01
C LYS A 359 -5.42 10.07 5.13
N TYR A 360 -6.60 10.71 5.13
CA TYR A 360 -6.96 11.62 6.21
C TYR A 360 -7.08 10.91 7.56
N LEU A 361 -7.65 9.70 7.60
CA LEU A 361 -7.70 8.87 8.81
C LEU A 361 -6.29 8.56 9.33
N ALA A 362 -5.37 8.17 8.45
CA ALA A 362 -3.98 7.87 8.82
C ALA A 362 -3.31 9.09 9.50
N ALA A 363 -3.49 10.28 8.94
CA ALA A 363 -2.99 11.52 9.55
C ALA A 363 -3.59 11.76 10.94
N LEU A 364 -4.87 11.46 11.17
CA LEU A 364 -5.50 11.61 12.48
C LEU A 364 -5.11 10.52 13.50
N LEU A 365 -4.73 9.33 13.04
CA LEU A 365 -4.32 8.21 13.89
C LEU A 365 -2.97 8.43 14.60
N CYS A 366 -2.22 9.48 14.25
CA CYS A 366 -1.07 9.91 15.04
C CYS A 366 -1.47 10.47 16.42
N HIS A 367 -2.73 10.90 16.60
CA HIS A 367 -3.23 11.47 17.85
C HIS A 367 -3.81 10.40 18.75
N LYS A 368 -3.13 10.10 19.87
CA LYS A 368 -3.55 9.08 20.85
C LYS A 368 -5.04 9.13 21.21
N LYS A 369 -5.60 10.32 21.48
CA LYS A 369 -7.03 10.45 21.83
C LYS A 369 -7.94 10.01 20.68
N PHE A 370 -7.63 10.46 19.46
CA PHE A 370 -8.41 10.11 18.28
C PHE A 370 -8.33 8.61 17.98
N SER A 371 -7.15 8.00 18.06
CA SER A 371 -6.97 6.56 17.82
C SER A 371 -7.77 5.71 18.81
N ILE A 372 -7.86 6.14 20.06
CA ILE A 372 -8.69 5.49 21.08
C ILE A 372 -10.18 5.59 20.74
N ASP A 373 -10.65 6.79 20.37
CA ASP A 373 -12.05 7.02 20.01
C ASP A 373 -12.44 6.23 18.74
N PHE A 374 -11.54 6.16 17.75
CA PHE A 374 -11.70 5.31 16.56
C PHE A 374 -11.96 3.85 16.92
N ILE A 375 -11.18 3.27 17.84
CA ILE A 375 -11.40 1.89 18.30
C ILE A 375 -12.71 1.75 19.07
N ASN A 376 -13.02 2.69 19.97
CA ASN A 376 -14.25 2.67 20.77
C ASN A 376 -15.52 2.75 19.91
N MET A 377 -15.47 3.44 18.77
CA MET A 377 -16.58 3.54 17.82
C MET A 377 -16.69 2.34 16.85
N GLY A 378 -15.92 1.27 17.07
CA GLY A 378 -15.91 0.10 16.18
C GLY A 378 -15.26 0.38 14.82
N GLY A 379 -14.38 1.38 14.75
CA GLY A 379 -13.71 1.79 13.53
C GLY A 379 -12.87 0.67 12.91
N LEU A 380 -12.22 -0.16 13.74
CA LEU A 380 -11.44 -1.30 13.26
C LEU A 380 -12.30 -2.31 12.48
N GLN A 381 -13.50 -2.62 12.97
CA GLN A 381 -14.39 -3.58 12.30
C GLN A 381 -14.84 -3.05 10.94
N LYS A 382 -15.25 -1.77 10.89
CA LYS A 382 -15.61 -1.09 9.63
C LYS A 382 -14.45 -1.05 8.64
N PHE A 383 -13.26 -0.82 9.16
CA PHE A 383 -12.03 -0.76 8.40
C PHE A 383 -11.63 -2.10 7.77
N LEU A 384 -11.88 -3.22 8.46
CA LEU A 384 -11.65 -4.57 7.93
C LEU A 384 -12.70 -5.02 6.90
N GLU A 385 -13.81 -4.28 6.75
CA GLU A 385 -14.85 -4.54 5.73
C GLU A 385 -14.47 -4.01 4.33
N VAL A 386 -13.41 -3.19 4.23
CA VAL A 386 -12.94 -2.60 2.97
C VAL A 386 -12.63 -3.72 1.95
N PRO A 387 -13.19 -3.66 0.72
CA PRO A 387 -12.99 -4.69 -0.29
C PRO A 387 -11.53 -4.87 -0.70
N ARG A 388 -11.15 -6.12 -0.94
CA ARG A 388 -9.81 -6.53 -1.41
C ARG A 388 -9.97 -7.37 -2.69
N PRO A 389 -9.17 -7.14 -3.75
CA PRO A 389 -8.20 -6.05 -3.92
C PRO A 389 -8.88 -4.70 -4.19
N SER A 390 -8.28 -3.61 -3.72
CA SER A 390 -8.65 -2.24 -4.10
C SER A 390 -7.56 -1.24 -3.69
N VAL A 391 -7.53 -0.08 -4.34
CA VAL A 391 -6.70 1.08 -3.93
C VAL A 391 -7.01 1.49 -2.48
N ALA A 392 -8.29 1.42 -2.07
CA ALA A 392 -8.68 1.65 -0.68
C ALA A 392 -8.03 0.65 0.29
N ALA A 393 -7.84 -0.61 -0.11
CA ALA A 393 -7.12 -1.58 0.72
C ALA A 393 -5.65 -1.19 0.93
N THR A 394 -5.00 -0.54 -0.05
CA THR A 394 -3.68 0.07 0.17
C THR A 394 -3.77 1.23 1.17
N GLY A 395 -4.82 2.06 1.14
CA GLY A 395 -5.07 3.07 2.18
C GLY A 395 -5.29 2.50 3.59
N VAL A 396 -5.83 1.28 3.69
CA VAL A 396 -5.93 0.55 4.97
C VAL A 396 -4.54 0.22 5.51
N SER A 397 -3.57 -0.11 4.67
CA SER A 397 -2.22 -0.46 5.13
C SER A 397 -1.54 0.65 5.95
N ILE A 398 -1.62 1.91 5.49
CA ILE A 398 -1.01 3.05 6.17
C ILE A 398 -1.72 3.34 7.50
N CYS A 399 -3.04 3.19 7.55
CA CYS A 399 -3.81 3.34 8.78
C CYS A 399 -3.43 2.27 9.82
N LEU A 400 -3.21 1.01 9.41
CA LEU A 400 -2.74 -0.05 10.32
C LEU A 400 -1.37 0.32 10.91
N TYR A 401 -0.47 0.78 10.06
CA TYR A 401 0.85 1.23 10.48
C TYR A 401 0.77 2.37 11.52
N TYR A 402 0.00 3.43 11.26
CA TYR A 402 -0.18 4.52 12.23
C TYR A 402 -0.90 4.09 13.50
N LEU A 403 -1.88 3.19 13.42
CA LEU A 403 -2.54 2.63 14.59
C LEU A 403 -1.54 1.89 15.49
N ALA A 404 -0.60 1.14 14.90
CA ALA A 404 0.40 0.37 15.64
C ALA A 404 1.46 1.24 16.36
N TYR A 405 1.64 2.50 15.98
CA TYR A 405 2.48 3.43 16.75
C TYR A 405 1.90 3.77 18.11
N CYS A 406 0.57 3.76 18.26
CA CYS A 406 -0.08 4.07 19.51
C CYS A 406 -0.24 2.80 20.36
N GLU A 407 0.70 2.56 21.27
CA GLU A 407 0.69 1.40 22.17
C GLU A 407 -0.64 1.25 22.93
N ASP A 408 -1.20 2.35 23.47
CA ASP A 408 -2.48 2.34 24.18
C ASP A 408 -3.69 2.00 23.30
N ALA A 409 -3.64 2.35 22.01
CA ALA A 409 -4.69 1.97 21.06
C ALA A 409 -4.57 0.49 20.72
N MET A 410 -3.35 -0.01 20.50
CA MET A 410 -3.10 -1.43 20.24
C MET A 410 -3.44 -2.32 21.44
N GLU A 411 -3.22 -1.88 22.68
CA GLU A 411 -3.70 -2.60 23.86
C GLU A 411 -5.23 -2.79 23.83
N ARG A 412 -5.98 -1.76 23.41
CA ARG A 412 -7.44 -1.87 23.23
C ARG A 412 -7.82 -2.80 22.09
N VAL A 413 -7.10 -2.73 20.96
CA VAL A 413 -7.27 -3.67 19.84
C VAL A 413 -7.09 -5.10 20.33
N CYS A 414 -6.03 -5.36 21.12
CA CYS A 414 -5.70 -6.67 21.66
C CYS A 414 -6.73 -7.23 22.66
N VAL A 415 -7.65 -6.40 23.16
CA VAL A 415 -8.76 -6.81 24.05
C VAL A 415 -10.03 -7.17 23.26
N LEU A 416 -10.08 -6.87 21.96
CA LEU A 416 -11.22 -7.22 21.10
C LEU A 416 -11.41 -8.74 20.99
N PRO A 417 -12.61 -9.21 20.60
CA PRO A 417 -12.88 -10.63 20.42
C PRO A 417 -11.87 -11.30 19.48
N ARG A 418 -11.53 -12.57 19.77
CA ARG A 418 -10.55 -13.35 18.99
C ARG A 418 -10.81 -13.32 17.48
N ARG A 419 -12.09 -13.33 17.07
CA ARG A 419 -12.47 -13.23 15.66
C ARG A 419 -11.98 -11.93 15.01
N SER A 420 -12.11 -10.80 15.69
CA SER A 420 -11.62 -9.51 15.19
C SER A 420 -10.10 -9.47 15.07
N LEU A 421 -9.38 -10.12 15.99
CA LEU A 421 -7.92 -10.25 15.92
C LEU A 421 -7.49 -11.16 14.75
N ALA A 422 -8.18 -12.27 14.56
CA ALA A 422 -7.94 -13.17 13.43
C ALA A 422 -8.19 -12.47 12.09
N ASP A 423 -9.29 -11.72 11.97
CA ASP A 423 -9.63 -10.93 10.78
C ASP A 423 -8.60 -9.82 10.53
N LEU A 424 -8.12 -9.15 11.59
CA LEU A 424 -7.06 -8.14 11.51
C LEU A 424 -5.75 -8.73 10.97
N VAL A 425 -5.26 -9.81 11.58
CA VAL A 425 -4.02 -10.47 11.15
C VAL A 425 -4.19 -11.02 9.74
N SER A 426 -5.33 -11.62 9.40
CA SER A 426 -5.63 -12.12 8.05
C SER A 426 -5.60 -11.00 7.01
N TYR A 427 -6.16 -9.84 7.33
CA TYR A 427 -6.12 -8.67 6.46
C TYR A 427 -4.69 -8.16 6.27
N ALA A 428 -3.94 -7.99 7.36
CA ALA A 428 -2.56 -7.52 7.31
C ALA A 428 -1.63 -8.49 6.55
N LEU A 429 -1.83 -9.81 6.70
CA LEU A 429 -1.11 -10.83 5.92
C LEU A 429 -1.47 -10.79 4.43
N TRP A 430 -2.75 -10.52 4.09
CA TRP A 430 -3.14 -10.32 2.71
C TRP A 430 -2.45 -9.10 2.09
N LEU A 431 -2.34 -7.99 2.83
CA LEU A 431 -1.57 -6.82 2.38
C LEU A 431 -0.11 -7.19 2.11
N LEU A 432 0.49 -7.94 3.04
CA LEU A 432 1.88 -8.39 2.94
C LEU A 432 2.18 -9.19 1.67
N GLU A 433 1.24 -10.01 1.20
CA GLU A 433 1.44 -10.84 -0.01
C GLU A 433 0.95 -10.16 -1.30
N CYS A 434 -0.22 -9.52 -1.26
CA CYS A 434 -1.00 -9.22 -2.46
C CYS A 434 -1.16 -7.73 -2.77
N SER A 435 -0.71 -6.80 -1.91
CA SER A 435 -0.85 -5.38 -2.20
C SER A 435 0.33 -4.81 -3.01
N HIS A 436 0.20 -3.55 -3.41
CA HIS A 436 1.30 -2.70 -3.86
C HIS A 436 2.46 -2.67 -2.86
N ASP A 437 3.64 -2.27 -3.32
CA ASP A 437 4.87 -2.28 -2.52
C ASP A 437 4.78 -1.39 -1.28
N SER A 438 4.13 -0.23 -1.38
CA SER A 438 3.81 0.62 -0.23
C SER A 438 2.96 -0.10 0.80
N GLY A 439 1.94 -0.84 0.35
CA GLY A 439 1.06 -1.61 1.23
C GLY A 439 1.75 -2.77 1.93
N ARG A 440 2.67 -3.44 1.23
CA ARG A 440 3.52 -4.50 1.80
C ARG A 440 4.46 -3.94 2.85
N CYS A 441 5.05 -2.77 2.57
CA CYS A 441 5.91 -2.04 3.48
C CYS A 441 5.15 -1.65 4.76
N HIS A 442 3.99 -0.99 4.64
CA HIS A 442 3.18 -0.63 5.81
C HIS A 442 2.72 -1.85 6.62
N ALA A 443 2.32 -2.94 5.96
CA ALA A 443 1.96 -4.19 6.65
C ALA A 443 3.14 -4.79 7.42
N THR A 444 4.34 -4.77 6.83
CA THR A 444 5.59 -5.20 7.49
C THR A 444 5.86 -4.37 8.75
N MET A 445 5.74 -3.04 8.64
CA MET A 445 5.94 -2.12 9.76
C MET A 445 4.89 -2.32 10.87
N PHE A 446 3.62 -2.53 10.48
CA PHE A 446 2.53 -2.86 11.39
C PHE A 446 2.86 -4.11 12.21
N PHE A 447 3.25 -5.22 11.57
CA PHE A 447 3.61 -6.45 12.27
C PHE A 447 4.81 -6.24 13.19
N GLY A 448 5.87 -5.58 12.68
CA GLY A 448 7.04 -5.25 13.49
C GLY A 448 6.70 -4.46 14.75
N LEU A 449 5.78 -3.50 14.68
CA LEU A 449 5.30 -2.76 15.87
C LEU A 449 4.38 -3.59 16.77
N SER A 450 3.67 -4.56 16.21
CA SER A 450 2.64 -5.34 16.91
C SER A 450 3.15 -6.61 17.58
N PHE A 451 4.32 -7.14 17.22
CA PHE A 451 4.87 -8.36 17.83
C PHE A 451 5.18 -8.26 19.32
N GLN A 452 5.22 -7.05 19.87
CA GLN A 452 5.30 -6.85 21.33
C GLN A 452 4.04 -7.31 22.07
N PHE A 453 2.91 -7.50 21.38
CA PHE A 453 1.65 -8.01 21.93
C PHE A 453 1.51 -9.50 21.63
N ARG A 454 1.51 -10.32 22.69
CA ARG A 454 1.49 -11.78 22.58
C ARG A 454 0.28 -12.30 21.79
N VAL A 455 -0.90 -11.69 21.94
CA VAL A 455 -2.10 -12.11 21.17
C VAL A 455 -1.94 -11.95 19.66
N ILE A 456 -1.26 -10.89 19.20
CA ILE A 456 -1.03 -10.67 17.76
C ILE A 456 0.05 -11.62 17.26
N LEU A 457 1.11 -11.82 18.05
CA LEU A 457 2.18 -12.77 17.74
C LEU A 457 1.65 -14.19 17.55
N GLU A 458 0.84 -14.69 18.49
CA GLU A 458 0.26 -16.04 18.41
C GLU A 458 -0.70 -16.18 17.23
N GLU A 459 -1.48 -15.15 16.90
CA GLU A 459 -2.39 -15.18 15.76
C GLU A 459 -1.64 -15.10 14.41
N PHE A 460 -0.52 -14.38 14.36
CA PHE A 460 0.38 -14.35 13.21
C PHE A 460 0.96 -15.74 12.92
N ASP A 461 1.43 -16.45 13.95
CA ASP A 461 1.92 -17.84 13.82
C ASP A 461 0.83 -18.79 13.32
N ASN A 462 -0.39 -18.66 13.87
CA ASN A 462 -1.52 -19.51 13.49
C ASN A 462 -1.92 -19.35 12.01
N GLN A 463 -1.53 -18.25 11.36
CA GLN A 463 -1.87 -17.93 9.98
C GLN A 463 -0.65 -17.99 9.04
N ASP A 464 0.39 -18.74 9.40
CA ASP A 464 1.58 -18.98 8.56
C ASP A 464 2.29 -17.66 8.21
N GLY A 465 2.32 -16.75 9.18
CA GLY A 465 2.81 -15.38 8.99
C GLY A 465 4.32 -15.31 8.74
N LEU A 466 5.13 -16.14 9.40
CA LEU A 466 6.58 -16.10 9.26
C LEU A 466 7.03 -16.40 7.82
N ARG A 467 6.47 -17.45 7.20
CA ARG A 467 6.69 -17.73 5.78
C ARG A 467 6.27 -16.57 4.89
N LYS A 468 5.12 -15.95 5.14
CA LYS A 468 4.62 -14.80 4.35
C LYS A 468 5.55 -13.60 4.46
N LEU A 469 6.04 -13.31 5.67
CA LEU A 469 7.02 -12.25 5.91
C LEU A 469 8.38 -12.54 5.24
N TYR A 470 8.85 -13.78 5.31
CA TYR A 470 10.06 -14.22 4.60
C TYR A 470 9.92 -14.02 3.08
N ASN A 471 8.77 -14.37 2.51
CA ASN A 471 8.51 -14.25 1.08
C ASN A 471 8.62 -12.81 0.56
N VAL A 472 8.44 -11.79 1.42
CA VAL A 472 8.58 -10.37 1.03
C VAL A 472 10.02 -10.05 0.58
N ILE A 473 11.03 -10.67 1.20
CA ILE A 473 12.44 -10.45 0.83
C ILE A 473 12.98 -11.51 -0.12
N SER A 474 12.52 -12.77 -0.02
CA SER A 474 13.10 -13.86 -0.81
C SER A 474 12.80 -13.76 -2.31
N THR A 475 11.82 -12.95 -2.71
CA THR A 475 11.46 -12.72 -4.11
C THR A 475 12.02 -11.42 -4.68
N LEU A 476 12.83 -10.68 -3.92
CA LEU A 476 13.39 -9.42 -4.39
C LEU A 476 14.53 -9.67 -5.39
N PRO A 477 14.49 -9.08 -6.59
CA PRO A 477 15.54 -9.26 -7.59
C PRO A 477 16.94 -8.84 -7.09
N ILE A 478 17.02 -7.84 -6.20
CA ILE A 478 18.27 -7.40 -5.57
C ILE A 478 18.94 -8.47 -4.68
N LEU A 479 18.24 -9.56 -4.35
CA LEU A 479 18.76 -10.74 -3.63
C LEU A 479 18.82 -12.00 -4.52
N GLY A 480 18.41 -11.89 -5.79
CA GLY A 480 18.43 -12.97 -6.78
C GLY A 480 19.76 -13.09 -7.53
N SER A 481 19.71 -13.47 -8.80
CA SER A 481 20.88 -13.58 -9.67
C SER A 481 21.34 -12.21 -10.23
N ASP A 482 22.59 -12.11 -10.71
CA ASP A 482 23.13 -10.88 -11.33
C ASP A 482 22.30 -10.42 -12.55
N GLU A 483 21.72 -11.37 -13.29
CA GLU A 483 20.80 -11.07 -14.40
C GLU A 483 19.48 -10.45 -13.94
N GLU A 484 19.00 -10.79 -12.75
CA GLU A 484 17.79 -10.22 -12.17
C GLU A 484 18.05 -8.84 -11.61
N GLU A 485 19.18 -8.64 -10.92
CA GLU A 485 19.59 -7.34 -10.37
C GLU A 485 19.83 -6.30 -11.49
N SER A 486 20.52 -6.69 -12.57
CA SER A 486 20.82 -5.78 -13.69
C SER A 486 19.59 -5.28 -14.47
N ARG A 487 18.42 -5.89 -14.26
CA ARG A 487 17.14 -5.46 -14.85
C ARG A 487 16.38 -4.45 -13.99
N VAL A 488 16.82 -4.23 -12.76
CA VAL A 488 16.18 -3.33 -11.80
C VAL A 488 16.72 -1.92 -11.99
N SER A 489 15.83 -0.93 -12.02
CA SER A 489 16.24 0.47 -12.02
C SER A 489 16.87 0.89 -10.67
N ASP A 490 17.60 2.00 -10.65
CA ASP A 490 18.17 2.55 -9.41
C ASP A 490 17.09 2.85 -8.35
N ASP A 491 15.93 3.34 -8.80
CA ASP A 491 14.82 3.72 -7.93
C ASP A 491 14.15 2.47 -7.31
N GLU A 492 13.96 1.41 -8.10
CA GLU A 492 13.46 0.12 -7.60
C GLU A 492 14.48 -0.56 -6.68
N THR A 493 15.78 -0.42 -6.96
CA THR A 493 16.86 -0.91 -6.10
C THR A 493 16.83 -0.22 -4.74
N CYS A 494 16.64 1.10 -4.72
CA CYS A 494 16.50 1.87 -3.48
C CYS A 494 15.26 1.42 -2.68
N ALA A 495 14.11 1.27 -3.33
CA ALA A 495 12.89 0.78 -2.70
C ALA A 495 13.06 -0.64 -2.14
N ALA A 496 13.69 -1.54 -2.89
CA ALA A 496 13.93 -2.91 -2.46
C ALA A 496 14.86 -2.98 -1.23
N ARG A 497 15.92 -2.15 -1.17
CA ARG A 497 16.78 -2.03 0.03
C ARG A 497 15.98 -1.59 1.26
N GLN A 498 15.04 -0.67 1.09
CA GLN A 498 14.16 -0.24 2.16
C GLN A 498 13.20 -1.36 2.64
N ILE A 499 12.66 -2.16 1.70
CA ILE A 499 11.86 -3.34 2.03
C ILE A 499 12.69 -4.33 2.88
N VAL A 500 13.92 -4.62 2.47
CA VAL A 500 14.85 -5.49 3.23
C VAL A 500 15.05 -4.95 4.64
N ARG A 501 15.28 -3.64 4.81
CA ARG A 501 15.39 -3.01 6.14
C ARG A 501 14.16 -3.29 7.00
N HIS A 502 12.96 -3.02 6.48
CA HIS A 502 11.73 -3.19 7.23
C HIS A 502 11.47 -4.64 7.63
N VAL A 503 11.75 -5.60 6.73
CA VAL A 503 11.58 -7.02 7.03
C VAL A 503 12.61 -7.51 8.05
N CYS A 504 13.88 -7.11 7.95
CA CYS A 504 14.89 -7.43 8.97
C CYS A 504 14.50 -6.90 10.36
N VAL A 505 13.98 -5.66 10.43
CA VAL A 505 13.50 -5.08 11.70
C VAL A 505 12.28 -5.85 12.24
N ALA A 506 11.33 -6.23 11.38
CA ALA A 506 10.16 -7.01 11.77
C ALA A 506 10.55 -8.41 12.28
N LEU A 507 11.44 -9.11 11.57
CA LEU A 507 11.98 -10.41 11.99
C LEU A 507 12.71 -10.31 13.33
N ARG A 508 13.54 -9.28 13.54
CA ARG A 508 14.19 -9.05 14.83
C ARG A 508 13.17 -8.98 15.96
N ARG A 509 12.15 -8.14 15.82
CA ARG A 509 11.12 -7.97 16.85
C ARG A 509 10.27 -9.23 17.07
N TYR A 510 10.01 -10.00 16.01
CA TYR A 510 9.36 -11.30 16.08
C TYR A 510 10.17 -12.30 16.92
N PHE A 511 11.46 -12.48 16.61
CA PHE A 511 12.33 -13.42 17.33
C PHE A 511 12.62 -12.98 18.76
N GLU A 512 12.83 -11.68 19.02
CA GLU A 512 12.95 -11.14 20.38
C GLU A 512 11.67 -11.39 21.21
N ALA A 513 10.48 -11.29 20.59
CA ALA A 513 9.21 -11.58 21.27
C ALA A 513 9.05 -13.05 21.63
N HIS A 514 9.36 -13.96 20.70
CA HIS A 514 9.37 -15.38 21.01
C HIS A 514 10.43 -15.74 22.05
N LEU A 515 11.60 -15.10 22.01
CA LEU A 515 12.68 -15.34 22.96
C LEU A 515 12.22 -15.00 24.39
N ARG A 516 11.55 -13.86 24.59
CA ARG A 516 10.99 -13.46 25.89
C ARG A 516 10.03 -14.51 26.44
N ILE A 517 9.08 -14.96 25.60
CA ILE A 517 8.13 -16.02 25.99
C ILE A 517 8.88 -17.29 26.36
N ARG A 518 9.89 -17.66 25.57
CA ARG A 518 10.68 -18.88 25.76
C ARG A 518 11.54 -18.82 27.02
N ALA A 519 12.18 -17.70 27.30
CA ALA A 519 12.98 -17.47 28.49
C ALA A 519 12.12 -17.57 29.76
N ALA A 520 10.93 -16.95 29.76
CA ALA A 520 9.98 -17.08 30.87
C ALA A 520 9.52 -18.53 31.09
N GLN A 521 9.32 -19.31 30.03
CA GLN A 521 9.02 -20.74 30.14
C GLN A 521 10.18 -21.54 30.76
N VAL A 522 11.42 -21.21 30.40
CA VAL A 522 12.62 -21.86 30.97
C VAL A 522 12.75 -21.56 32.46
N LEU A 523 12.60 -20.30 32.88
CA LEU A 523 12.64 -19.91 34.30
C LEU A 523 11.59 -20.66 35.12
N ARG A 524 10.35 -20.74 34.61
CA ARG A 524 9.27 -21.50 35.27
C ARG A 524 9.60 -23.00 35.39
N GLN A 525 10.25 -23.58 34.37
CA GLN A 525 10.70 -24.97 34.41
C GLN A 525 11.84 -25.19 35.42
N GLN A 526 12.64 -24.17 35.71
CA GLN A 526 13.70 -24.20 36.72
C GLN A 526 13.18 -23.93 38.14
N GLY A 527 11.90 -23.61 38.30
CA GLY A 527 11.25 -23.40 39.61
C GLY A 527 11.04 -21.93 39.99
N ASP A 528 11.41 -20.98 39.12
CA ASP A 528 11.23 -19.57 39.38
C ASP A 528 9.77 -19.12 39.19
N THR A 529 9.29 -18.27 40.10
CA THR A 529 7.96 -17.67 40.02
C THR A 529 7.98 -16.44 39.11
N VAL A 530 7.84 -16.65 37.80
CA VAL A 530 7.72 -15.56 36.82
C VAL A 530 6.25 -15.22 36.56
N PRO A 531 5.78 -14.01 36.94
CA PRO A 531 4.39 -13.58 36.70
C PRO A 531 4.01 -13.69 35.21
N GLU A 532 2.81 -14.18 34.93
CA GLU A 532 2.30 -14.17 33.56
C GLU A 532 1.76 -12.78 33.22
N GLN A 533 2.44 -12.10 32.30
CA GLN A 533 1.95 -10.83 31.77
C GLN A 533 0.69 -11.07 30.95
N PRO A 534 -0.33 -10.18 31.06
CA PRO A 534 -1.52 -10.28 30.22
C PRO A 534 -1.13 -10.25 28.73
N PRO A 535 -1.75 -11.07 27.87
CA PRO A 535 -1.28 -11.26 26.50
C PRO A 535 -1.54 -10.03 25.60
N TYR A 536 -2.39 -9.11 26.05
CA TYR A 536 -2.67 -7.83 25.39
C TYR A 536 -1.71 -6.70 25.82
N LYS A 537 -0.83 -6.92 26.80
CA LYS A 537 0.16 -5.92 27.23
C LYS A 537 1.41 -6.00 26.37
N ALA A 538 1.94 -4.84 26.02
CA ALA A 538 3.21 -4.74 25.31
C ALA A 538 4.36 -5.24 26.20
N SER A 539 5.26 -6.03 25.61
CA SER A 539 6.45 -6.55 26.25
C SER A 539 7.68 -6.21 25.41
N LYS A 540 8.70 -5.62 26.04
CA LYS A 540 9.97 -5.20 25.44
C LYS A 540 11.11 -5.62 26.36
N SER A 541 12.27 -5.91 25.77
CA SER A 541 13.49 -6.18 26.53
C SER A 541 14.62 -5.26 26.09
N SER A 542 15.51 -4.92 27.03
CA SER A 542 16.74 -4.21 26.71
C SER A 542 17.71 -5.12 25.94
N PRO A 543 18.69 -4.57 25.21
CA PRO A 543 19.71 -5.39 24.54
C PRO A 543 20.46 -6.33 25.49
N GLU A 544 20.71 -5.90 26.73
CA GLU A 544 21.34 -6.70 27.78
C GLU A 544 20.42 -7.86 28.21
N GLU A 545 19.14 -7.58 28.46
CA GLU A 545 18.15 -8.60 28.81
C GLU A 545 17.99 -9.64 27.70
N ILE A 546 18.03 -9.24 26.43
CA ILE A 546 17.99 -10.17 25.28
C ILE A 546 19.20 -11.11 25.34
N GLN A 547 20.40 -10.60 25.61
CA GLN A 547 21.60 -11.43 25.69
C GLN A 547 21.56 -12.39 26.89
N ASP A 548 21.03 -11.96 28.02
CA ASP A 548 20.79 -12.81 29.20
C ASP A 548 19.76 -13.91 28.89
N GLN A 549 18.69 -13.58 28.17
CA GLN A 549 17.65 -14.53 27.74
C GLN A 549 18.21 -15.56 26.76
N ILE A 550 19.05 -15.17 25.80
CA ILE A 550 19.74 -16.10 24.88
C ILE A 550 20.57 -17.09 25.71
N SER A 551 21.41 -16.56 26.61
CA SER A 551 22.29 -17.35 27.47
C SER A 551 21.49 -18.33 28.34
N LEU A 552 20.39 -17.87 28.93
CA LEU A 552 19.48 -18.70 29.72
C LEU A 552 18.89 -19.86 28.90
N VAL A 553 18.37 -19.56 27.70
CA VAL A 553 17.74 -20.56 26.83
C VAL A 553 18.77 -21.55 26.27
N GLN A 554 20.00 -21.10 25.99
CA GLN A 554 21.11 -21.97 25.56
C GLN A 554 21.52 -22.98 26.64
N ASN A 555 21.54 -22.56 27.91
CA ASN A 555 21.90 -23.40 29.05
C ASN A 555 20.79 -24.35 29.51
N ALA A 556 19.55 -24.15 29.02
CA ALA A 556 18.43 -25.01 29.33
C ALA A 556 18.48 -26.35 28.57
N ALA A 557 17.73 -27.33 29.09
CA ALA A 557 17.50 -28.59 28.37
C ALA A 557 16.87 -28.31 27.00
N TRP A 558 17.46 -28.88 25.94
CA TRP A 558 16.99 -28.63 24.58
C TRP A 558 15.53 -29.05 24.41
N SER A 559 14.73 -28.17 23.81
CA SER A 559 13.48 -28.57 23.18
C SER A 559 13.36 -27.87 21.84
N ARG A 560 12.57 -28.46 20.93
CA ARG A 560 12.23 -27.82 19.66
C ARG A 560 11.65 -26.43 19.91
N TRP A 561 11.97 -25.52 19.01
CA TRP A 561 11.47 -24.15 19.02
C TRP A 561 10.92 -23.81 17.63
N PRO A 562 9.60 -23.91 17.43
CA PRO A 562 8.99 -23.84 16.11
C PRO A 562 9.39 -22.62 15.26
N PRO A 563 9.46 -21.39 15.79
CA PRO A 563 9.88 -20.23 15.01
C PRO A 563 11.26 -20.36 14.37
N VAL A 564 12.24 -20.92 15.10
CA VAL A 564 13.60 -21.12 14.57
C VAL A 564 13.67 -22.31 13.63
N ASP A 565 12.96 -23.40 13.94
CA ASP A 565 12.87 -24.57 13.07
C ASP A 565 12.24 -24.20 11.71
N GLU A 566 11.22 -23.34 11.70
CA GLU A 566 10.56 -22.84 10.50
C GLU A 566 11.45 -21.89 9.69
N LEU A 567 12.10 -20.91 10.33
CA LEU A 567 13.03 -20.02 9.64
C LEU A 567 14.18 -20.79 8.98
N LEU A 568 14.71 -21.81 9.66
CA LEU A 568 15.70 -22.72 9.09
C LEU A 568 15.15 -23.47 7.88
N ALA A 569 13.93 -24.00 7.96
CA ALA A 569 13.31 -24.74 6.86
C ALA A 569 13.06 -23.87 5.62
N LEU A 570 12.80 -22.57 5.82
CA LEU A 570 12.66 -21.58 4.74
C LEU A 570 14.00 -21.14 4.14
N GLY A 571 15.14 -21.47 4.76
CA GLY A 571 16.44 -20.91 4.38
C GLY A 571 16.62 -19.45 4.84
N GLY A 572 15.81 -18.99 5.79
CA GLY A 572 15.81 -17.61 6.27
C GLY A 572 17.12 -17.17 6.93
N VAL A 573 17.79 -18.07 7.67
CA VAL A 573 19.10 -17.76 8.27
C VAL A 573 20.16 -17.51 7.20
N THR A 574 20.18 -18.34 6.15
CA THR A 574 21.09 -18.17 5.01
C THR A 574 20.81 -16.87 4.28
N LEU A 575 19.54 -16.56 4.01
CA LEU A 575 19.14 -15.31 3.37
C LEU A 575 19.57 -14.08 4.18
N LEU A 576 19.42 -14.10 5.51
CA LEU A 576 19.86 -13.00 6.37
C LEU A 576 21.39 -12.82 6.35
N LEU A 577 22.16 -13.91 6.26
CA LEU A 577 23.61 -13.83 6.11
C LEU A 577 24.02 -13.29 4.73
N GLN A 578 23.30 -13.65 3.66
CA GLN A 578 23.47 -13.07 2.33
C GLN A 578 23.17 -11.56 2.35
N VAL A 579 22.09 -11.12 3.01
CA VAL A 579 21.78 -9.70 3.20
C VAL A 579 22.92 -8.98 3.93
N VAL A 580 23.51 -9.57 4.97
CA VAL A 580 24.66 -8.99 5.67
C VAL A 580 25.85 -8.81 4.73
N GLY A 581 26.13 -9.80 3.87
CA GLY A 581 27.20 -9.71 2.89
C GLY A 581 26.93 -8.67 1.80
N TYR A 582 25.77 -8.71 1.14
CA TYR A 582 25.42 -7.75 0.07
C TYR A 582 25.28 -6.31 0.57
N ALA A 583 24.89 -6.13 1.84
CA ALA A 583 24.80 -4.80 2.43
C ALA A 583 26.14 -4.05 2.46
N TYR A 584 27.28 -4.74 2.28
CA TYR A 584 28.60 -4.13 2.13
C TYR A 584 28.64 -3.13 0.96
N ASP A 585 28.09 -3.51 -0.18
CA ASP A 585 28.07 -2.70 -1.40
C ASP A 585 26.89 -1.72 -1.45
N TRP A 586 25.93 -1.86 -0.55
CA TRP A 586 24.77 -0.98 -0.51
C TRP A 586 25.13 0.38 0.09
N ASN A 587 24.62 1.44 -0.54
CA ASN A 587 24.71 2.80 -0.03
C ASN A 587 23.29 3.39 0.13
N PHE A 588 22.74 3.34 1.34
CA PHE A 588 21.42 3.92 1.67
C PHE A 588 21.26 4.20 3.17
N ASN A 589 20.35 5.11 3.51
CA ASN A 589 19.99 5.42 4.89
C ASN A 589 19.30 4.22 5.56
N GLY A 590 19.87 3.71 6.65
CA GLY A 590 19.35 2.53 7.37
C GLY A 590 20.05 1.21 7.03
N ARG A 591 21.13 1.25 6.25
CA ARG A 591 22.02 0.10 6.03
C ARG A 591 22.45 -0.58 7.33
N ALA A 592 22.97 0.19 8.29
CA ALA A 592 23.46 -0.38 9.53
C ALA A 592 22.34 -0.97 10.40
N GLU A 593 21.15 -0.36 10.43
CA GLU A 593 19.98 -0.94 11.10
C GLU A 593 19.56 -2.27 10.45
N THR A 594 19.67 -2.37 9.13
CA THR A 594 19.39 -3.60 8.37
C THR A 594 20.34 -4.71 8.78
N VAL A 595 21.64 -4.44 8.71
CA VAL A 595 22.70 -5.40 9.08
C VAL A 595 22.57 -5.79 10.54
N LYS A 596 22.48 -4.81 11.45
CA LYS A 596 22.28 -5.05 12.88
C LYS A 596 21.04 -5.92 13.12
N SER A 597 19.91 -5.62 12.49
CA SER A 597 18.67 -6.38 12.72
C SER A 597 18.77 -7.81 12.21
N ALA A 598 19.41 -8.03 11.05
CA ALA A 598 19.70 -9.38 10.56
C ALA A 598 20.60 -10.17 11.53
N LEU A 599 21.66 -9.53 12.04
CA LEU A 599 22.58 -10.13 13.01
C LEU A 599 21.91 -10.44 14.35
N ASP A 600 21.04 -9.56 14.85
CA ASP A 600 20.28 -9.79 16.08
C ASP A 600 19.36 -11.02 15.93
N VAL A 601 18.72 -11.21 14.76
CA VAL A 601 17.94 -12.44 14.47
C VAL A 601 18.83 -13.68 14.48
N VAL A 602 19.98 -13.63 13.79
CA VAL A 602 20.95 -14.74 13.77
C VAL A 602 21.42 -15.07 15.20
N SER A 603 21.71 -14.05 16.00
CA SER A 603 22.14 -14.17 17.39
C SER A 603 21.10 -14.87 18.27
N VAL A 604 19.81 -14.52 18.13
CA VAL A 604 18.71 -15.24 18.80
C VAL A 604 18.59 -16.67 18.28
N CYS A 605 18.75 -16.89 16.98
CA CYS A 605 18.67 -18.22 16.36
C CYS A 605 19.82 -19.16 16.82
N CYS A 606 20.97 -18.62 17.23
CA CYS A 606 22.08 -19.39 17.82
C CYS A 606 21.72 -20.15 19.11
N VAL A 607 20.51 -20.00 19.67
CA VAL A 607 20.04 -20.95 20.69
C VAL A 607 19.91 -22.38 20.13
N SER A 608 19.77 -22.53 18.80
CA SER A 608 19.66 -23.80 18.09
C SER A 608 21.01 -24.33 17.60
N PRO A 609 21.41 -25.57 17.96
CA PRO A 609 22.63 -26.17 17.44
C PRO A 609 22.69 -26.27 15.92
N LYS A 610 21.54 -26.41 15.25
CA LYS A 610 21.49 -26.46 13.78
C LYS A 610 21.92 -25.13 13.15
N VAL A 611 21.56 -24.01 13.77
CA VAL A 611 21.96 -22.67 13.31
C VAL A 611 23.46 -22.48 13.52
N GLN A 612 23.98 -22.92 14.66
CA GLN A 612 25.42 -22.89 14.95
C GLN A 612 26.23 -23.68 13.91
N LEU A 613 25.74 -24.86 13.52
CA LEU A 613 26.34 -25.65 12.44
C LEU A 613 26.25 -24.93 11.09
N LEU A 614 25.09 -24.37 10.75
CA LEU A 614 24.89 -23.62 9.49
C LEU A 614 25.85 -22.45 9.36
N LEU A 615 26.19 -21.76 10.46
CA LEU A 615 27.19 -20.68 10.43
C LEU A 615 28.59 -21.18 10.03
N THR A 616 28.90 -22.47 10.22
CA THR A 616 30.15 -23.08 9.77
C THR A 616 30.09 -23.64 8.36
N GLU A 617 28.90 -23.70 7.76
CA GLU A 617 28.69 -24.16 6.40
C GLU A 617 28.94 -23.06 5.37
N LYS A 618 29.16 -23.48 4.14
CA LYS A 618 29.41 -22.61 2.99
C LYS A 618 28.11 -21.92 2.57
N ILE A 619 28.16 -20.61 2.42
CA ILE A 619 27.06 -19.76 1.95
C ILE A 619 27.38 -19.38 0.51
N ASP A 620 26.39 -19.54 -0.36
CA ASP A 620 26.49 -19.12 -1.75
C ASP A 620 26.31 -17.60 -1.83
N MET A 621 27.36 -16.91 -2.25
CA MET A 621 27.43 -15.46 -2.42
C MET A 621 27.66 -15.16 -3.91
N ARG A 622 27.25 -13.97 -4.38
CA ARG A 622 27.42 -13.58 -5.80
C ARG A 622 28.89 -13.53 -6.21
N ASP A 623 29.74 -13.05 -5.29
CA ASP A 623 31.17 -13.10 -5.48
C ASP A 623 31.66 -14.53 -5.32
N SER A 624 32.47 -14.98 -6.28
CA SER A 624 33.00 -16.34 -6.44
C SER A 624 33.74 -16.94 -5.24
N ASP A 625 33.93 -16.16 -4.16
CA ASP A 625 34.50 -16.62 -2.91
C ASP A 625 33.40 -17.21 -2.03
N VAL A 626 33.34 -18.53 -2.00
CA VAL A 626 32.47 -19.27 -1.09
C VAL A 626 32.90 -18.98 0.35
N THR A 627 32.14 -18.13 1.04
CA THR A 627 32.38 -17.77 2.45
C THR A 627 31.52 -18.62 3.38
N THR A 628 31.90 -18.70 4.66
CA THR A 628 31.04 -19.29 5.70
C THR A 628 30.37 -18.17 6.49
N GLY A 629 29.27 -18.44 7.18
CA GLY A 629 28.62 -17.42 8.02
C GLY A 629 29.58 -16.81 9.05
N VAL A 630 30.42 -17.63 9.69
CA VAL A 630 31.49 -17.16 10.59
C VAL A 630 32.50 -16.29 9.87
N GLN A 631 32.90 -16.64 8.64
CA GLN A 631 33.80 -15.82 7.84
C GLN A 631 33.19 -14.45 7.52
N THR A 632 31.93 -14.40 7.06
CA THR A 632 31.22 -13.14 6.79
C THR A 632 31.15 -12.25 8.04
N LEU A 633 30.90 -12.84 9.22
CA LEU A 633 30.88 -12.12 10.50
C LEU A 633 32.27 -11.60 10.90
N LEU A 634 33.32 -12.40 10.68
CA LEU A 634 34.69 -12.01 10.95
C LEU A 634 35.16 -10.93 9.99
N ASP A 635 34.83 -11.02 8.70
CA ASP A 635 35.14 -10.01 7.70
C ASP A 635 34.46 -8.68 8.07
N LEU A 636 33.21 -8.70 8.55
CA LEU A 636 32.53 -7.51 9.04
C LEU A 636 33.26 -6.87 10.24
N LEU A 637 33.79 -7.67 11.15
CA LEU A 637 34.58 -7.19 12.30
C LEU A 637 35.97 -6.69 11.90
N ILE A 638 36.64 -7.36 10.96
CA ILE A 638 38.01 -7.07 10.53
C ILE A 638 38.03 -5.87 9.59
N SER A 639 37.13 -5.81 8.60
CA SER A 639 37.01 -4.67 7.69
C SER A 639 36.67 -3.39 8.43
N GLY A 640 35.80 -3.45 9.45
CA GLY A 640 35.52 -2.33 10.34
C GLY A 640 36.69 -1.90 11.24
N ALA A 641 37.75 -2.71 11.35
CA ALA A 641 38.96 -2.43 12.13
C ALA A 641 40.19 -2.07 11.27
N ALA A 642 40.23 -2.46 9.99
CA ALA A 642 41.39 -2.36 9.12
C ALA A 642 41.29 -1.28 8.04
N ASP A 643 40.10 -1.02 7.48
CA ASP A 643 39.89 -0.01 6.43
C ASP A 643 38.82 0.99 6.86
N GLY A 644 39.23 2.24 7.04
CA GLY A 644 38.42 3.33 7.61
C GLY A 644 37.22 3.82 6.79
N ASP A 645 36.63 2.98 5.93
CA ASP A 645 35.54 3.37 5.02
C ASP A 645 34.25 2.55 5.16
N ILE A 646 34.19 1.45 5.93
CA ILE A 646 33.01 0.55 5.84
C ILE A 646 32.48 0.10 7.21
N VAL A 647 31.30 0.64 7.55
CA VAL A 647 30.47 0.40 8.75
C VAL A 647 31.24 0.47 10.07
N ILE A 648 31.72 1.68 10.40
CA ILE A 648 32.30 2.04 11.72
C ILE A 648 31.24 2.04 12.83
N GLU A 649 30.00 1.63 12.56
CA GLU A 649 28.93 1.69 13.55
C GLU A 649 29.17 0.66 14.66
N PRO A 650 29.49 1.10 15.90
CA PRO A 650 29.86 0.19 16.98
C PRO A 650 28.76 -0.82 17.30
N GLU A 651 27.50 -0.46 17.04
CA GLU A 651 26.34 -1.31 17.21
C GLU A 651 26.33 -2.52 16.27
N VAL A 652 26.81 -2.36 15.03
CA VAL A 652 26.92 -3.46 14.05
C VAL A 652 28.03 -4.41 14.46
N GLN A 653 29.19 -3.87 14.87
CA GLN A 653 30.31 -4.66 15.38
C GLN A 653 29.92 -5.44 16.64
N LYS A 654 29.19 -4.79 17.56
CA LYS A 654 28.65 -5.43 18.77
C LYS A 654 27.67 -6.55 18.43
N ALA A 655 26.76 -6.35 17.47
CA ALA A 655 25.82 -7.39 17.04
C ALA A 655 26.53 -8.58 16.40
N ALA A 656 27.55 -8.33 15.55
CA ALA A 656 28.37 -9.38 14.93
C ALA A 656 29.13 -10.18 15.99
N LEU A 657 29.74 -9.49 16.97
CA LEU A 657 30.44 -10.14 18.09
C LEU A 657 29.48 -10.98 18.93
N ASN A 658 28.28 -10.48 19.24
CA ASN A 658 27.27 -11.24 19.97
C ASN A 658 26.87 -12.52 19.22
N ALA A 659 26.68 -12.45 17.90
CA ALA A 659 26.37 -13.63 17.09
C ALA A 659 27.48 -14.68 17.15
N ILE A 660 28.76 -14.26 17.08
CA ILE A 660 29.92 -15.15 17.23
C ILE A 660 29.98 -15.74 18.65
N VAL A 661 29.84 -14.92 19.69
CA VAL A 661 29.85 -15.37 21.08
C VAL A 661 28.75 -16.40 21.31
N ASN A 662 27.54 -16.15 20.82
CA ASN A 662 26.41 -17.06 20.96
C ASN A 662 26.58 -18.35 20.13
N CYS A 663 27.38 -18.32 19.07
CA CYS A 663 27.74 -19.50 18.29
C CYS A 663 28.83 -20.34 18.98
N VAL A 664 29.90 -19.71 19.48
CA VAL A 664 31.13 -20.39 19.94
C VAL A 664 31.10 -20.72 21.44
N CYS A 665 30.45 -19.88 22.26
CA CYS A 665 30.43 -20.04 23.72
C CYS A 665 29.23 -20.84 24.23
N ALA A 666 28.43 -21.44 23.35
CA ALA A 666 27.29 -22.25 23.76
C ALA A 666 27.74 -23.56 24.44
N PRO A 667 26.96 -24.06 25.42
CA PRO A 667 27.34 -25.26 26.16
C PRO A 667 27.40 -26.50 25.27
N ILE A 668 28.55 -27.18 25.29
CA ILE A 668 28.82 -28.42 24.52
C ILE A 668 27.87 -29.56 24.93
N TYR A 669 27.51 -29.62 26.22
CA TYR A 669 26.60 -30.62 26.78
C TYR A 669 25.36 -29.90 27.33
N ARG A 670 24.21 -30.11 26.68
CA ARG A 670 22.91 -29.65 27.21
C ARG A 670 22.37 -30.69 28.17
N VAL A 671 21.81 -30.25 29.29
CA VAL A 671 21.20 -31.14 30.29
C VAL A 671 20.09 -31.94 29.61
N SER A 672 20.26 -33.26 29.49
CA SER A 672 19.20 -34.14 28.99
C SER A 672 18.04 -34.11 29.98
N ARG A 673 16.79 -33.99 29.49
CA ARG A 673 15.62 -34.28 30.34
C ARG A 673 15.80 -35.69 30.90
N LYS A 674 15.79 -35.82 32.22
CA LYS A 674 15.67 -37.10 32.91
C LYS A 674 14.23 -37.60 32.82
#